data_AF-K5VWL3-F1
#
_entry.id   AF-K5VWL3-F1
#
_cell.length_a   1.000
_cell.length_b   1.000
_cell.length_c   1.000
_cell.angle_alpha   90.00
_cell.angle_beta   90.00
_cell.angle_gamma   90.00
#
_symmetry.space_group_name_H-M   'P 1'
#
loop_
_entity.id
_entity.type
_entity.pdbx_description
1 polymer ?
#
loop_
_entity_poly.entity_id
_entity_poly.type
_entity_poly.pdbx_seq_one_letter_code
_entity_poly.pdbx_strand_id
1 'polypeptide(L)'
;MGGFTRPQDLRVSNWWPGGAYLRKRKVYEAPPPAAYEPHTAFLLEARYPTRHGVGRQDSIEHVVGVCREGDLPAILEKYNSWNCPKEEMEVMDNAIWPWVEKRSKKSVVWWDKGESRREVLERRQQEIYEGASSADATTQPVVSMDLTFAPVPPPKGQRQKRAFHSAVAWRSDVEKTHTTPAERAEMPASAWSRPHKPSQDADDNVVPTYYVERKRQLDDIAERKETEGNLMSQLSAGILSEGITAETHPREEKIPPEVIEEDGTVRFPSGFEPPTPATEFHPVAALPVFDTDDNVVKSGKIIWEEALTPPETEELAACGASSVHGMSGVRGFHTSAVARAREVPLHGMASHAVPPQSPAQASKDSVPAESKQQLFALPEKIGEDGDEYFLEADEVVEAGGPVLPVADSVRDFNSKLHEYRERYVATLKEEPYWRPMLTATLSTRSLALTYARMCRALPRGLPFYASIEEPDRKYAPTYNSRMHSLRVRRMRQVIVDIGRRLHGDFGGFPGIRFSPSDRGRTLEGEGLEAPIPLEKRLIHVGVGDWHRNGEQLREVLKEEVDELGLSDGFNIFGLDKWGKRSDGVEWARPQAPIASKALSKVIDVDLAKLSPRERKLKLQEITEREGRKIAYALSQKSRKVSYPAGHEQASMDDFDEVIVPPSATKPESSQA
;
A
#
# COMPACT_ATOMS: atom_id res chain seq x y z
N MET A 1 3.38 0.72 16.95
CA MET A 1 3.74 -0.57 16.32
C MET A 1 2.78 -0.76 15.17
N GLY A 2 3.14 -0.26 13.97
CA GLY A 2 2.40 -0.60 12.76
C GLY A 2 2.64 -2.09 12.53
N GLY A 3 1.56 -2.87 12.54
CA GLY A 3 1.66 -4.29 12.26
C GLY A 3 2.44 -4.49 10.97
N PHE A 4 3.36 -5.46 10.97
CA PHE A 4 3.72 -6.15 9.74
C PHE A 4 2.39 -6.52 9.08
N THR A 5 1.93 -5.70 8.15
CA THR A 5 0.86 -6.08 7.24
C THR A 5 1.34 -7.40 6.68
N ARG A 6 0.61 -8.48 6.99
CA ARG A 6 0.89 -9.82 6.46
C ARG A 6 1.34 -9.62 5.02
N PRO A 7 2.52 -10.12 4.59
CA PRO A 7 2.95 -9.94 3.22
C PRO A 7 1.76 -10.30 2.35
N GLN A 8 1.22 -9.32 1.62
CA GLN A 8 0.12 -9.55 0.67
C GLN A 8 0.54 -10.79 -0.10
N ASP A 9 -0.27 -11.86 -0.04
CA ASP A 9 0.05 -13.19 -0.57
C ASP A 9 1.00 -13.05 -1.75
N LEU A 10 2.22 -13.59 -1.60
CA LEU A 10 3.23 -13.53 -2.65
C LEU A 10 2.50 -13.95 -3.93
N ARG A 11 2.30 -13.07 -4.91
CA ARG A 11 1.46 -13.42 -6.08
C ARG A 11 1.96 -14.68 -6.80
N VAL A 12 3.24 -15.01 -6.59
CA VAL A 12 3.90 -16.24 -7.03
C VAL A 12 3.34 -17.49 -6.31
N SER A 13 2.96 -17.41 -5.04
CA SER A 13 2.35 -18.52 -4.29
C SER A 13 1.01 -18.97 -4.87
N ASN A 14 0.30 -18.10 -5.61
CA ASN A 14 -0.88 -18.50 -6.36
C ASN A 14 -0.57 -19.52 -7.46
N TRP A 15 0.67 -19.55 -7.95
CA TRP A 15 1.17 -20.48 -8.97
C TRP A 15 1.86 -21.72 -8.39
N TRP A 16 2.15 -21.77 -7.08
CA TRP A 16 2.73 -22.96 -6.44
C TRP A 16 1.74 -24.14 -6.47
N PRO A 17 2.22 -25.40 -6.34
CA PRO A 17 1.35 -26.56 -6.16
C PRO A 17 0.31 -26.32 -5.06
N GLY A 18 -0.99 -26.47 -5.37
CA GLY A 18 -2.11 -26.15 -4.46
C GLY A 18 -2.53 -24.67 -4.40
N GLY A 19 -1.78 -23.78 -5.06
CA GLY A 19 -2.06 -22.36 -5.19
C GLY A 19 -3.41 -22.07 -5.86
N ALA A 20 -3.95 -20.88 -5.59
CA ALA A 20 -5.29 -20.50 -6.05
C ALA A 20 -5.45 -20.53 -7.57
N TYR A 21 -4.39 -20.30 -8.35
CA TYR A 21 -4.46 -20.32 -9.81
C TYR A 21 -4.49 -21.72 -10.37
N LEU A 22 -3.71 -22.66 -9.81
CA LEU A 22 -3.81 -24.06 -10.18
C LEU A 22 -5.19 -24.64 -9.81
N ARG A 23 -5.71 -24.32 -8.62
CA ARG A 23 -7.07 -24.72 -8.21
C ARG A 23 -8.15 -24.18 -9.16
N LYS A 24 -7.99 -22.94 -9.62
CA LYS A 24 -8.89 -22.31 -10.60
C LYS A 24 -8.58 -22.69 -12.06
N ARG A 25 -7.64 -23.62 -12.30
CA ARG A 25 -7.14 -24.00 -13.63
C ARG A 25 -6.77 -22.80 -14.51
N LYS A 26 -6.28 -21.71 -13.89
CA LYS A 26 -5.80 -20.55 -14.64
C LYS A 26 -4.52 -20.93 -15.35
N VAL A 27 -4.55 -20.89 -16.67
CA VAL A 27 -3.38 -21.07 -17.51
C VAL A 27 -2.58 -19.77 -17.47
N TYR A 28 -1.26 -19.88 -17.36
CA TYR A 28 -0.39 -18.73 -17.52
C TYR A 28 -0.47 -18.26 -18.97
N GLU A 29 -1.08 -17.11 -19.19
CA GLU A 29 -1.07 -16.44 -20.49
C GLU A 29 0.17 -15.55 -20.57
N ALA A 30 0.97 -15.75 -21.64
CA ALA A 30 2.09 -14.88 -21.91
C ALA A 30 1.59 -13.42 -22.05
N PRO A 31 2.31 -12.43 -21.50
CA PRO A 31 1.96 -11.03 -21.69
C PRO A 31 1.81 -10.69 -23.18
N PRO A 32 0.88 -9.80 -23.55
CA PRO A 32 0.72 -9.39 -24.94
C PRO A 32 2.04 -8.76 -25.46
N PRO A 33 2.33 -8.84 -26.76
CA PRO A 33 3.54 -8.23 -27.35
C PRO A 33 3.77 -6.77 -26.94
N ALA A 34 2.69 -6.01 -26.78
CA ALA A 34 2.76 -4.64 -26.28
C ALA A 34 3.32 -4.45 -24.87
N ALA A 35 3.35 -5.49 -24.04
CA ALA A 35 4.01 -5.40 -22.74
C ALA A 35 5.54 -5.25 -22.88
N TYR A 36 6.08 -5.60 -24.05
CA TYR A 36 7.49 -5.52 -24.40
C TYR A 36 7.82 -4.30 -25.26
N GLU A 37 6.83 -3.44 -25.55
CA GLU A 37 7.06 -2.11 -26.11
C GLU A 37 7.63 -1.17 -25.03
N PRO A 38 8.41 -0.15 -25.40
CA PRO A 38 8.85 0.88 -24.47
C PRO A 38 7.66 1.59 -23.79
N HIS A 39 7.77 1.81 -22.49
CA HIS A 39 6.75 2.46 -21.68
C HIS A 39 7.35 3.58 -20.85
N THR A 40 6.68 4.73 -20.84
CA THR A 40 7.04 5.90 -20.06
C THR A 40 6.32 5.89 -18.73
N ALA A 41 7.08 5.81 -17.65
CA ALA A 41 6.59 6.14 -16.32
C ALA A 41 6.78 7.64 -16.06
N PHE A 42 5.80 8.28 -15.45
CA PHE A 42 5.80 9.74 -15.28
C PHE A 42 5.37 10.15 -13.88
N LEU A 43 5.90 11.28 -13.43
CA LEU A 43 5.47 12.04 -12.26
C LEU A 43 4.87 13.35 -12.73
N LEU A 44 3.57 13.53 -12.51
CA LEU A 44 2.88 14.80 -12.73
C LEU A 44 2.83 15.57 -11.41
N GLU A 45 2.99 16.88 -11.51
CA GLU A 45 2.82 17.81 -10.40
C GLU A 45 1.69 18.78 -10.73
N ALA A 46 0.80 19.01 -9.76
CA ALA A 46 -0.25 20.01 -9.85
C ALA A 46 0.35 21.43 -9.87
N ARG A 47 -0.25 22.33 -10.64
CA ARG A 47 0.19 23.72 -10.72
C ARG A 47 -0.13 24.53 -9.47
N TYR A 48 -1.27 24.24 -8.85
CA TYR A 48 -1.77 24.95 -7.68
C TYR A 48 -1.95 23.99 -6.51
N PRO A 49 -1.79 24.45 -5.27
CA PRO A 49 -2.06 23.64 -4.09
C PRO A 49 -3.54 23.26 -4.03
N THR A 50 -3.80 22.07 -3.53
CA THR A 50 -5.14 21.50 -3.37
C THR A 50 -5.58 21.65 -1.93
N ARG A 51 -6.83 22.08 -1.73
CA ARG A 51 -7.44 22.10 -0.40
C ARG A 51 -7.81 20.68 0.00
N HIS A 52 -7.27 20.23 1.12
CA HIS A 52 -7.67 18.96 1.69
C HIS A 52 -8.72 19.17 2.79
N GLY A 53 -9.43 18.10 3.15
CA GLY A 53 -10.39 18.14 4.25
C GLY A 53 -9.77 18.59 5.59
N VAL A 54 -10.63 18.89 6.56
CA VAL A 54 -10.24 19.40 7.88
C VAL A 54 -9.11 18.56 8.50
N GLY A 55 -8.05 19.24 8.97
CA GLY A 55 -6.89 18.62 9.62
C GLY A 55 -5.78 18.19 8.66
N ARG A 56 -5.97 18.33 7.33
CA ARG A 56 -4.90 18.18 6.35
C ARG A 56 -4.49 19.55 5.82
N GLN A 57 -3.20 19.73 5.68
CA GLN A 57 -2.64 20.98 5.19
C GLN A 57 -2.70 21.01 3.66
N ASP A 58 -3.07 22.17 3.10
CA ASP A 58 -3.03 22.42 1.65
C ASP A 58 -1.66 22.03 1.08
N SER A 59 -1.68 21.19 0.04
CA SER A 59 -0.47 20.62 -0.54
C SER A 59 -0.51 20.54 -2.05
N ILE A 60 0.67 20.52 -2.68
CA ILE A 60 0.79 20.30 -4.12
C ILE A 60 0.64 18.81 -4.38
N GLU A 61 -0.37 18.44 -5.15
CA GLU A 61 -0.67 17.05 -5.46
C GLU A 61 0.25 16.51 -6.56
N HIS A 62 0.53 15.21 -6.47
CA HIS A 62 1.43 14.51 -7.39
C HIS A 62 0.80 13.21 -7.87
N VAL A 63 0.90 12.93 -9.16
CA VAL A 63 0.39 11.69 -9.77
C VAL A 63 1.54 10.89 -10.34
N VAL A 64 1.58 9.59 -10.04
CA VAL A 64 2.55 8.65 -10.62
C VAL A 64 1.82 7.64 -11.50
N GLY A 65 2.08 7.70 -12.80
CA GLY A 65 1.43 6.87 -13.81
C GLY A 65 2.43 6.19 -14.74
N VAL A 66 1.89 5.33 -15.61
CA VAL A 66 2.64 4.64 -16.68
C VAL A 66 1.81 4.66 -17.95
N CYS A 67 2.47 4.97 -19.07
CA CYS A 67 1.91 4.95 -20.40
C CYS A 67 2.88 4.33 -21.40
N ARG A 68 2.47 4.19 -22.66
CA ARG A 68 3.41 3.82 -23.73
C ARG A 68 4.30 5.01 -24.05
N GLU A 69 5.45 4.73 -24.66
CA GLU A 69 6.24 5.78 -25.27
C GLU A 69 5.41 6.54 -26.32
N GLY A 70 5.48 7.87 -26.30
CA GLY A 70 4.71 8.75 -27.17
C GLY A 70 3.28 9.06 -26.76
N ASP A 71 2.70 8.33 -25.81
CA ASP A 71 1.36 8.63 -25.27
C ASP A 71 1.35 9.80 -24.29
N LEU A 72 2.52 10.20 -23.79
CA LEU A 72 2.63 11.17 -22.71
C LEU A 72 1.92 12.50 -23.01
N PRO A 73 2.08 13.15 -24.18
CA PRO A 73 1.36 14.38 -24.49
C PRO A 73 -0.16 14.20 -24.52
N ALA A 74 -0.66 13.11 -25.12
CA ALA A 74 -2.09 12.82 -25.18
C ALA A 74 -2.69 12.52 -23.78
N ILE A 75 -1.90 11.89 -22.91
CA ILE A 75 -2.29 11.68 -21.52
C ILE A 75 -2.31 13.00 -20.76
N LEU A 76 -1.32 13.86 -20.94
CA LEU A 76 -1.32 15.19 -20.33
C LEU A 76 -2.51 16.04 -20.79
N GLU A 77 -2.86 15.98 -22.07
CA GLU A 77 -4.07 16.60 -22.60
C GLU A 77 -5.32 16.04 -21.91
N LYS A 78 -5.42 14.71 -21.77
CA LYS A 78 -6.53 14.07 -21.06
C LYS A 78 -6.62 14.52 -19.59
N TYR A 79 -5.51 14.53 -18.86
CA TYR A 79 -5.46 14.98 -17.46
C TYR A 79 -5.84 16.46 -17.33
N ASN A 80 -5.55 17.27 -18.35
CA ASN A 80 -5.92 18.69 -18.43
C ASN A 80 -7.20 18.93 -19.27
N SER A 81 -8.15 18.00 -19.21
CA SER A 81 -9.44 18.11 -19.93
C SER A 81 -10.62 17.67 -19.06
N TRP A 82 -11.84 17.80 -19.60
CA TRP A 82 -13.05 17.21 -18.99
C TRP A 82 -13.02 15.68 -18.91
N ASN A 83 -12.13 15.01 -19.64
CA ASN A 83 -11.97 13.55 -19.60
C ASN A 83 -10.91 13.09 -18.58
N CYS A 84 -10.47 13.98 -17.69
CA CYS A 84 -9.59 13.68 -16.58
C CYS A 84 -10.19 12.56 -15.70
N PRO A 85 -9.39 11.61 -15.15
CA PRO A 85 -9.94 10.62 -14.25
C PRO A 85 -10.56 11.29 -13.00
N LYS A 86 -11.56 10.64 -12.41
CA LYS A 86 -12.43 11.26 -11.38
C LYS A 86 -11.63 11.76 -10.18
N GLU A 87 -10.67 10.99 -9.72
CA GLU A 87 -9.82 11.33 -8.56
C GLU A 87 -9.03 12.62 -8.83
N GLU A 88 -8.43 12.74 -10.02
CA GLU A 88 -7.66 13.92 -10.39
C GLU A 88 -8.53 15.12 -10.77
N MET A 89 -9.77 14.88 -11.22
CA MET A 89 -10.77 15.94 -11.40
C MET A 89 -11.19 16.54 -10.06
N GLU A 90 -11.43 15.72 -9.04
CA GLU A 90 -11.71 16.19 -7.67
C GLU A 90 -10.54 17.02 -7.11
N VAL A 91 -9.31 16.67 -7.46
CA VAL A 91 -8.12 17.46 -7.09
C VAL A 91 -8.16 18.85 -7.75
N MET A 92 -8.51 18.94 -9.04
CA MET A 92 -8.68 20.22 -9.74
C MET A 92 -9.84 21.06 -9.18
N ASP A 93 -10.96 20.42 -8.83
CA ASP A 93 -12.11 21.07 -8.21
C ASP A 93 -11.73 21.71 -6.86
N ASN A 94 -10.86 21.05 -6.11
CA ASN A 94 -10.37 21.51 -4.80
C ASN A 94 -9.14 22.42 -4.86
N ALA A 95 -8.60 22.69 -6.06
CA ALA A 95 -7.41 23.50 -6.22
C ALA A 95 -7.64 24.98 -5.89
N ILE A 96 -6.61 25.65 -5.36
CA ILE A 96 -6.61 27.08 -5.08
C ILE A 96 -6.19 27.84 -6.34
N TRP A 97 -7.13 28.01 -7.26
CA TRP A 97 -6.88 28.72 -8.51
C TRP A 97 -6.61 30.22 -8.28
N PRO A 98 -5.83 30.90 -9.14
CA PRO A 98 -5.44 32.31 -8.97
C PRO A 98 -6.60 33.30 -8.80
N TRP A 99 -7.74 33.06 -9.47
CA TRP A 99 -8.95 33.89 -9.41
C TRP A 99 -9.87 33.54 -8.24
N VAL A 100 -9.59 32.45 -7.51
CA VAL A 100 -10.34 32.12 -6.30
C VAL A 100 -9.81 33.00 -5.19
N GLU A 101 -10.71 33.80 -4.60
CA GLU A 101 -10.37 34.64 -3.46
C GLU A 101 -9.70 33.79 -2.37
N LYS A 102 -8.49 34.21 -1.98
CA LYS A 102 -7.77 33.58 -0.89
C LYS A 102 -8.62 33.78 0.35
N ARG A 103 -9.17 32.70 0.89
CA ARG A 103 -9.86 32.73 2.18
C ARG A 103 -8.89 33.35 3.18
N SER A 104 -9.20 34.56 3.64
CA SER A 104 -8.46 35.14 4.75
C SER A 104 -8.59 34.14 5.90
N LYS A 105 -7.45 33.70 6.45
CA LYS A 105 -7.47 32.88 7.65
C LYS A 105 -8.13 33.74 8.71
N LYS A 106 -9.42 33.51 8.98
CA LYS A 106 -10.09 34.12 10.12
C LYS A 106 -9.24 33.68 11.31
N SER A 107 -8.50 34.61 11.90
CA SER A 107 -7.75 34.31 13.11
C SER A 107 -8.79 33.87 14.12
N VAL A 108 -8.77 32.59 14.47
CA VAL A 108 -9.58 32.10 15.58
C VAL A 108 -9.06 32.86 16.79
N VAL A 109 -9.84 33.84 17.23
CA VAL A 109 -9.61 34.57 18.46
C VAL A 109 -9.87 33.57 19.56
N TRP A 110 -8.79 33.03 20.12
CA TRP A 110 -8.81 32.00 21.17
C TRP A 110 -8.81 32.61 22.57
N TRP A 111 -8.93 33.94 22.65
CA TRP A 111 -9.05 34.71 23.88
C TRP A 111 -10.44 35.32 24.00
N ASP A 112 -10.87 35.58 25.23
CA ASP A 112 -12.21 36.10 25.48
C ASP A 112 -12.36 37.55 25.02
N LYS A 113 -13.62 37.97 24.79
CA LYS A 113 -13.93 39.36 24.44
C LYS A 113 -13.50 40.27 25.59
N GLY A 114 -12.41 41.01 25.39
CA GLY A 114 -11.86 41.95 26.37
C GLY A 114 -10.41 41.65 26.76
N GLU A 115 -9.92 40.44 26.53
CA GLU A 115 -8.51 40.10 26.76
C GLU A 115 -7.65 40.56 25.58
N SER A 116 -6.48 41.12 25.85
CA SER A 116 -5.52 41.45 24.78
C SER A 116 -4.71 40.22 24.38
N ARG A 117 -4.40 40.05 23.08
CA ARG A 117 -3.54 38.95 22.58
C ARG A 117 -2.22 38.85 23.37
N ARG A 118 -1.71 39.99 23.82
CA ARG A 118 -0.45 40.09 24.56
C ARG A 118 -0.60 39.51 25.96
N GLU A 119 -1.65 39.90 26.69
CA GLU A 119 -1.94 39.36 28.03
C GLU A 119 -2.08 37.84 28.01
N VAL A 120 -2.80 37.28 27.02
CA VAL A 120 -2.99 35.83 26.98
C VAL A 120 -1.70 35.08 26.63
N LEU A 121 -0.85 35.65 25.78
CA LEU A 121 0.47 35.08 25.50
C LEU A 121 1.40 35.17 26.71
N GLU A 122 1.38 36.29 27.44
CA GLU A 122 2.16 36.50 28.67
C GLU A 122 1.68 35.54 29.77
N ARG A 123 0.37 35.39 29.98
CA ARG A 123 -0.25 34.42 30.90
C ARG A 123 0.19 32.98 30.55
N ARG A 124 0.13 32.60 29.27
CA ARG A 124 0.53 31.25 28.84
C ARG A 124 2.03 31.00 28.99
N GLN A 125 2.87 32.03 28.79
CA GLN A 125 4.31 31.93 29.04
C GLN A 125 4.62 31.80 30.53
N GLN A 126 3.90 32.53 31.38
CA GLN A 126 3.98 32.40 32.84
C GLN A 126 3.54 31.00 33.29
N GLU A 127 2.42 30.48 32.81
CA GLU A 127 1.96 29.11 33.11
C GLU A 127 3.01 28.04 32.71
N ILE A 128 3.68 28.21 31.57
CA ILE A 128 4.77 27.31 31.15
C ILE A 128 5.98 27.42 32.09
N TYR A 129 6.33 28.65 32.51
CA TYR A 129 7.45 28.90 33.40
C TYR A 129 7.18 28.35 34.82
N GLU A 130 5.98 28.57 35.35
CA GLU A 130 5.54 28.06 36.66
C GLU A 130 5.35 26.54 36.65
N GLY A 131 4.84 25.98 35.55
CA GLY A 131 4.73 24.53 35.36
C GLY A 131 6.10 23.84 35.24
N ALA A 132 7.11 24.51 34.69
CA ALA A 132 8.49 24.01 34.67
C ALA A 132 9.18 24.12 36.03
N SER A 133 8.83 25.14 36.83
CA SER A 133 9.39 25.36 38.17
C SER A 133 8.80 24.43 39.24
N SER A 134 7.54 24.01 39.07
CA SER A 134 6.83 23.12 40.01
C SER A 134 7.00 21.63 39.71
N ALA A 135 7.67 21.25 38.62
CA ALA A 135 8.08 19.88 38.38
C ALA A 135 9.24 19.53 39.33
N ASP A 136 8.85 19.05 40.50
CA ASP A 136 9.63 18.55 41.63
C ASP A 136 11.09 18.19 41.30
N ALA A 137 12.00 18.91 41.95
CA ALA A 137 13.43 18.71 41.97
C ALA A 137 13.84 17.45 42.76
N THR A 138 13.21 16.30 42.46
CA THR A 138 13.64 15.00 43.00
C THR A 138 14.81 14.49 42.17
N THR A 139 15.99 14.95 42.59
CA THR A 139 17.28 14.23 42.57
C THR A 139 17.66 13.52 41.26
N GLN A 140 18.16 14.28 40.29
CA GLN A 140 19.16 13.77 39.36
C GLN A 140 20.53 14.31 39.82
N PRO A 141 21.51 13.44 40.14
CA PRO A 141 22.82 13.90 40.60
C PRO A 141 23.53 14.66 39.49
N VAL A 142 23.98 15.87 39.83
CA VAL A 142 24.82 16.74 39.00
C VAL A 142 26.16 16.04 38.80
N VAL A 143 26.39 15.48 37.61
CA VAL A 143 27.74 15.12 37.16
C VAL A 143 28.33 16.38 36.53
N SER A 144 29.24 17.03 37.25
CA SER A 144 30.11 18.07 36.68
C SER A 144 30.94 17.46 35.54
N MET A 145 30.72 17.95 34.32
CA MET A 145 31.61 17.67 33.19
C MET A 145 32.44 18.91 32.89
N ASP A 146 33.75 18.76 33.10
CA ASP A 146 34.80 19.63 32.59
C ASP A 146 34.74 19.72 31.05
N LEU A 147 34.91 20.94 30.55
CA LEU A 147 34.96 21.28 29.15
C LEU A 147 36.28 20.79 28.53
N THR A 148 36.28 19.58 27.96
CA THR A 148 37.25 19.19 26.93
C THR A 148 36.52 18.68 25.68
N PHE A 149 36.82 19.31 24.54
CA PHE A 149 36.23 19.01 23.23
C PHE A 149 36.64 17.60 22.76
N ALA A 150 35.67 16.69 22.72
CA ALA A 150 35.75 15.39 22.04
C ALA A 150 34.43 15.12 21.26
N PRO A 151 34.45 14.33 20.18
CA PRO A 151 33.36 14.26 19.20
C PRO A 151 32.10 13.57 19.75
N VAL A 152 30.95 14.19 19.47
CA VAL A 152 29.62 13.87 20.02
C VAL A 152 29.05 12.58 19.41
N PRO A 153 28.64 11.58 20.22
CA PRO A 153 27.81 10.46 19.75
C PRO A 153 26.32 10.85 19.66
N PRO A 154 25.51 10.18 18.82
CA PRO A 154 24.13 10.58 18.56
C PRO A 154 23.21 10.36 19.78
N PRO A 155 22.19 11.23 19.98
CA PRO A 155 21.35 11.22 21.17
C PRO A 155 20.41 10.01 21.23
N LYS A 156 20.32 9.41 22.43
CA LYS A 156 19.40 8.30 22.74
C LYS A 156 17.96 8.80 22.92
N GLY A 157 17.08 8.24 22.08
CA GLY A 157 15.62 8.19 22.09
C GLY A 157 14.80 8.94 23.15
N GLN A 158 14.16 10.04 22.72
CA GLN A 158 12.98 10.59 23.41
C GLN A 158 11.73 9.70 23.15
N ARG A 159 11.06 9.30 24.23
CA ARG A 159 9.77 8.59 24.21
C ARG A 159 8.65 9.51 23.68
N GLN A 160 8.17 9.25 22.47
CA GLN A 160 7.01 9.94 21.90
C GLN A 160 5.70 9.46 22.54
N LYS A 161 4.90 10.41 23.05
CA LYS A 161 3.50 10.18 23.47
C LYS A 161 2.63 9.91 22.24
N ARG A 162 1.86 8.81 22.29
CA ARG A 162 1.09 8.26 21.16
C ARG A 162 -0.23 9.04 20.97
N ALA A 163 -0.49 9.50 19.75
CA ALA A 163 -1.82 9.90 19.31
C ALA A 163 -2.49 8.76 18.52
N PHE A 164 -3.78 8.55 18.75
CA PHE A 164 -4.62 7.56 18.07
C PHE A 164 -4.83 7.95 16.59
N HIS A 165 -4.63 7.00 15.67
CA HIS A 165 -5.01 7.16 14.27
C HIS A 165 -6.21 6.28 13.93
N SER A 166 -7.23 6.89 13.34
CA SER A 166 -8.41 6.25 12.75
C SER A 166 -8.06 5.64 11.39
N ALA A 167 -8.21 4.32 11.26
CA ALA A 167 -8.08 3.62 9.98
C ALA A 167 -9.39 3.72 9.19
N VAL A 168 -9.31 4.24 7.96
CA VAL A 168 -10.38 4.13 6.95
C VAL A 168 -10.15 2.82 6.21
N ALA A 169 -11.09 1.88 6.37
CA ALA A 169 -11.09 0.62 5.65
C ALA A 169 -11.44 0.83 4.17
N TRP A 170 -10.54 0.40 3.29
CA TRP A 170 -10.82 0.24 1.86
C TRP A 170 -11.70 -1.01 1.67
N ARG A 171 -12.92 -0.83 1.17
CA ARG A 171 -13.74 -1.92 0.62
C ARG A 171 -13.38 -2.05 -0.87
N SER A 172 -12.70 -3.12 -1.24
CA SER A 172 -12.63 -3.57 -2.63
C SER A 172 -13.79 -4.51 -2.87
N ASP A 173 -14.58 -4.24 -3.91
CA ASP A 173 -15.62 -5.13 -4.41
C ASP A 173 -15.01 -6.48 -4.79
N VAL A 174 -15.29 -7.49 -3.98
CA VAL A 174 -15.05 -8.90 -4.28
C VAL A 174 -16.40 -9.59 -4.28
N GLU A 175 -16.63 -10.34 -5.35
CA GLU A 175 -17.86 -11.01 -5.74
C GLU A 175 -18.52 -11.79 -4.59
N LYS A 176 -19.86 -11.65 -4.54
CA LYS A 176 -20.75 -12.20 -3.53
C LYS A 176 -20.73 -13.73 -3.56
N THR A 177 -20.19 -14.34 -2.51
CA THR A 177 -20.62 -15.69 -2.10
C THR A 177 -21.79 -15.51 -1.14
N HIS A 178 -22.97 -15.95 -1.55
CA HIS A 178 -24.20 -15.82 -0.75
C HIS A 178 -24.13 -16.80 0.43
N THR A 179 -24.03 -16.26 1.64
CA THR A 179 -24.46 -16.94 2.87
C THR A 179 -25.84 -16.40 3.20
N THR A 180 -26.77 -17.28 3.55
CA THR A 180 -28.16 -16.88 3.82
C THR A 180 -28.24 -16.09 5.13
N PRO A 181 -29.19 -15.15 5.28
CA PRO A 181 -29.39 -14.41 6.54
C PRO A 181 -29.63 -15.32 7.75
N ALA A 182 -30.22 -16.50 7.54
CA ALA A 182 -30.44 -17.51 8.57
C ALA A 182 -29.12 -18.14 9.07
N GLU A 183 -28.23 -18.55 8.17
CA GLU A 183 -26.91 -19.08 8.53
C GLU A 183 -26.03 -18.04 9.25
N ARG A 184 -26.26 -16.74 8.98
CA ARG A 184 -25.54 -15.65 9.65
C ARG A 184 -26.04 -15.38 11.06
N ALA A 185 -27.27 -15.78 11.38
CA ALA A 185 -27.86 -15.64 12.71
C ALA A 185 -27.40 -16.75 13.68
N GLU A 186 -26.99 -17.91 13.15
CA GLU A 186 -26.54 -19.07 13.94
C GLU A 186 -25.04 -19.03 14.27
N MET A 187 -24.26 -18.11 13.69
CA MET A 187 -22.84 -17.97 14.04
C MET A 187 -22.70 -17.34 15.43
N PRO A 188 -22.05 -18.02 16.41
CA PRO A 188 -21.80 -17.45 17.72
C PRO A 188 -20.97 -16.17 17.57
N ALA A 189 -21.57 -15.04 17.93
CA ALA A 189 -21.00 -13.73 17.71
C ALA A 189 -19.64 -13.60 18.43
N SER A 190 -18.56 -13.53 17.65
CA SER A 190 -17.24 -13.16 18.17
C SER A 190 -17.33 -11.79 18.86
N ALA A 191 -16.50 -11.54 19.88
CA ALA A 191 -16.45 -10.33 20.71
C ALA A 191 -16.21 -8.98 19.96
N TRP A 192 -16.35 -8.97 18.64
CA TRP A 192 -16.14 -7.85 17.73
C TRP A 192 -17.39 -7.49 16.89
N SER A 193 -18.52 -8.17 17.06
CA SER A 193 -19.78 -7.75 16.44
C SER A 193 -20.28 -6.46 17.09
N ARG A 194 -20.41 -5.40 16.29
CA ARG A 194 -21.01 -4.13 16.74
C ARG A 194 -22.42 -4.40 17.27
N PRO A 195 -22.78 -3.94 18.49
CA PRO A 195 -24.14 -4.11 18.99
C PRO A 195 -25.13 -3.44 18.04
N HIS A 196 -26.33 -4.03 17.93
CA HIS A 196 -27.41 -3.53 17.09
C HIS A 196 -27.68 -2.06 17.48
N LYS A 197 -27.67 -1.14 16.51
CA LYS A 197 -28.09 0.24 16.78
C LYS A 197 -29.58 0.19 17.16
N PRO A 198 -30.00 0.66 18.35
CA PRO A 198 -31.41 0.89 18.61
C PRO A 198 -31.94 1.97 17.65
N SER A 199 -33.23 1.90 17.31
CA SER A 199 -33.89 2.85 16.40
C SER A 199 -33.73 4.29 16.91
N GLN A 200 -33.62 5.21 15.97
CA GLN A 200 -33.14 6.57 16.17
C GLN A 200 -34.26 7.52 16.67
N ASP A 201 -35.19 7.00 17.47
CA ASP A 201 -36.40 7.69 17.95
C ASP A 201 -36.31 8.15 19.42
N ALA A 202 -35.11 8.21 19.99
CA ALA A 202 -34.92 8.70 21.36
C ALA A 202 -34.76 10.23 21.37
N ASP A 203 -35.62 10.90 22.15
CA ASP A 203 -35.60 12.34 22.43
C ASP A 203 -34.18 12.90 22.63
N ASP A 204 -33.89 14.07 22.04
CA ASP A 204 -32.56 14.74 22.11
C ASP A 204 -32.11 15.08 23.54
N ASN A 205 -33.01 15.04 24.52
CA ASN A 205 -32.72 15.26 25.93
C ASN A 205 -32.29 13.99 26.69
N VAL A 206 -32.35 12.81 26.07
CA VAL A 206 -32.00 11.53 26.69
C VAL A 206 -30.70 11.03 26.11
N VAL A 207 -29.66 10.98 26.94
CA VAL A 207 -28.35 10.42 26.56
C VAL A 207 -28.56 8.98 26.07
N PRO A 208 -28.22 8.66 24.80
CA PRO A 208 -28.41 7.33 24.26
C PRO A 208 -27.76 6.25 25.14
N THR A 209 -28.46 5.14 25.35
CA THR A 209 -28.04 4.05 26.25
C THR A 209 -26.62 3.54 25.97
N TYR A 210 -26.17 3.58 24.71
CA TYR A 210 -24.82 3.19 24.33
C TYR A 210 -23.72 4.05 24.98
N TYR A 211 -23.97 5.33 25.28
CA TYR A 211 -23.00 6.19 25.96
C TYR A 211 -22.90 5.84 27.45
N VAL A 212 -24.03 5.47 28.07
CA VAL A 212 -24.08 5.02 29.46
C VAL A 212 -23.36 3.67 29.59
N GLU A 213 -23.60 2.73 28.68
CA GLU A 213 -22.91 1.43 28.64
C GLU A 213 -21.43 1.57 28.34
N ARG A 214 -21.04 2.42 27.39
CA ARG A 214 -19.62 2.68 27.11
C ARG A 214 -18.91 3.31 28.31
N LYS A 215 -19.59 4.19 29.05
CA LYS A 215 -19.03 4.77 30.28
C LYS A 215 -18.85 3.71 31.36
N ARG A 216 -19.86 2.84 31.59
CA ARG A 216 -19.72 1.68 32.49
C ARG A 216 -18.57 0.76 32.10
N GLN A 217 -18.40 0.47 30.81
CA GLN A 217 -17.26 -0.34 30.33
C GLN A 217 -15.91 0.34 30.59
N LEU A 218 -15.82 1.67 30.46
CA LEU A 218 -14.60 2.40 30.77
C LEU A 218 -14.33 2.44 32.27
N ASP A 219 -15.37 2.59 33.09
CA ASP A 219 -15.28 2.57 34.54
C ASP A 219 -14.87 1.16 35.04
N ASP A 220 -15.46 0.08 34.51
CA ASP A 220 -15.06 -1.31 34.80
C ASP A 220 -13.61 -1.59 34.38
N ILE A 221 -13.15 -1.04 33.24
CA ILE A 221 -11.76 -1.17 32.80
C ILE A 221 -10.82 -0.34 33.69
N ALA A 222 -11.27 0.81 34.17
CA ALA A 222 -10.50 1.65 35.10
C ALA A 222 -10.37 0.96 36.47
N GLU A 223 -11.47 0.41 36.99
CA GLU A 223 -11.50 -0.36 38.24
C GLU A 223 -10.63 -1.62 38.12
N ARG A 224 -10.72 -2.36 37.01
CA ARG A 224 -9.80 -3.49 36.75
C ARG A 224 -8.35 -3.04 36.62
N LYS A 225 -8.07 -1.88 36.04
CA LYS A 225 -6.71 -1.33 35.99
C LYS A 225 -6.20 -0.92 37.37
N GLU A 226 -7.07 -0.49 38.29
CA GLU A 226 -6.67 -0.20 39.66
C GLU A 226 -6.45 -1.49 40.47
N THR A 227 -7.29 -2.51 40.30
CA THR A 227 -7.15 -3.79 41.02
C THR A 227 -6.05 -4.68 40.44
N GLU A 228 -5.94 -4.80 39.11
CA GLU A 228 -4.93 -5.60 38.42
C GLU A 228 -3.63 -4.83 38.16
N GLY A 229 -3.66 -3.49 38.27
CA GLY A 229 -2.49 -2.63 38.16
C GLY A 229 -1.44 -2.87 39.24
N ASN A 230 -1.83 -3.46 40.38
CA ASN A 230 -0.89 -3.90 41.41
C ASN A 230 -0.14 -5.18 41.03
N LEU A 231 -0.73 -6.04 40.19
CA LEU A 231 -0.06 -7.24 39.68
C LEU A 231 0.90 -6.89 38.55
N MET A 232 0.51 -5.95 37.67
CA MET A 232 1.41 -5.43 36.63
C MET A 232 2.54 -4.57 37.21
N SER A 233 2.32 -3.84 38.31
CA SER A 233 3.39 -3.13 39.02
C SER A 233 4.36 -4.09 39.70
N GLN A 234 3.90 -5.21 40.28
CA GLN A 234 4.78 -6.26 40.83
C GLN A 234 5.55 -7.01 39.73
N LEU A 235 4.92 -7.32 38.59
CA LEU A 235 5.60 -7.95 37.44
C LEU A 235 6.60 -7.00 36.77
N SER A 236 6.27 -5.71 36.65
CA SER A 236 7.20 -4.72 36.10
C SER A 236 8.27 -4.30 37.10
N ALA A 237 8.00 -4.32 38.41
CA ALA A 237 9.02 -4.21 39.44
C ALA A 237 9.98 -5.40 39.38
N GLY A 238 9.50 -6.64 39.25
CA GLY A 238 10.36 -7.83 39.09
C GLY A 238 11.23 -7.79 37.83
N ILE A 239 10.69 -7.32 36.70
CA ILE A 239 11.45 -7.14 35.44
C ILE A 239 12.50 -6.01 35.55
N LEU A 240 12.29 -5.04 36.44
CA LEU A 240 13.20 -3.91 36.64
C LEU A 240 14.18 -4.12 37.82
N SER A 241 13.84 -4.94 38.81
CA SER A 241 14.63 -5.18 40.03
C SER A 241 15.55 -6.40 39.94
N GLU A 242 15.27 -7.35 39.05
CA GLU A 242 16.19 -8.43 38.70
C GLU A 242 16.57 -8.29 37.22
N GLY A 243 17.86 -8.06 36.94
CA GLY A 243 18.40 -7.74 35.61
C GLY A 243 18.18 -8.83 34.57
N ILE A 244 16.97 -8.94 34.02
CA ILE A 244 16.69 -9.65 32.76
C ILE A 244 16.97 -8.68 31.61
N THR A 245 18.21 -8.18 31.55
CA THR A 245 18.84 -7.94 30.25
C THR A 245 19.04 -9.31 29.65
N ALA A 246 18.49 -9.58 28.46
CA ALA A 246 18.87 -10.75 27.69
C ALA A 246 20.37 -10.64 27.38
N GLU A 247 21.21 -11.20 28.25
CA GLU A 247 22.63 -11.38 27.98
C GLU A 247 22.73 -12.44 26.88
N THR A 248 22.99 -11.98 25.67
CA THR A 248 23.42 -12.84 24.59
C THR A 248 24.84 -13.28 24.89
N HIS A 249 25.03 -14.37 25.64
CA HIS A 249 26.32 -15.02 25.70
C HIS A 249 26.66 -15.59 24.32
N PRO A 250 27.79 -15.19 23.69
CA PRO A 250 28.29 -15.91 22.53
C PRO A 250 28.63 -17.33 23.00
N ARG A 251 27.88 -18.32 22.54
CA ARG A 251 28.30 -19.72 22.68
C ARG A 251 29.48 -19.93 21.74
N GLU A 252 30.64 -20.29 22.28
CA GLU A 252 31.84 -20.63 21.50
C GLU A 252 31.58 -21.81 20.55
N GLU A 253 30.57 -22.64 20.86
CA GLU A 253 30.14 -23.81 20.09
C GLU A 253 29.20 -23.47 18.92
N LYS A 254 29.38 -22.32 18.25
CA LYS A 254 28.58 -21.98 17.05
C LYS A 254 29.22 -22.49 15.76
N ILE A 255 29.91 -23.63 15.84
CA ILE A 255 30.28 -24.46 14.69
C ILE A 255 29.20 -25.54 14.62
N PRO A 256 28.51 -25.72 13.48
CA PRO A 256 27.54 -26.81 13.35
C PRO A 256 28.21 -28.13 13.73
N PRO A 257 27.55 -29.02 14.50
CA PRO A 257 28.15 -30.29 14.88
C PRO A 257 28.42 -31.12 13.62
N GLU A 258 29.69 -31.47 13.44
CA GLU A 258 30.15 -32.38 12.41
C GLU A 258 29.70 -33.81 12.75
N VAL A 259 29.19 -34.53 11.76
CA VAL A 259 28.80 -35.94 11.90
C VAL A 259 29.83 -36.77 11.13
N ILE A 260 30.44 -37.73 11.84
CA ILE A 260 31.31 -38.73 11.22
C ILE A 260 30.40 -39.81 10.64
N GLU A 261 30.41 -39.97 9.32
CA GLU A 261 29.71 -41.05 8.63
C GLU A 261 30.47 -42.38 8.80
N GLU A 262 29.81 -43.51 8.53
CA GLU A 262 30.41 -44.86 8.71
C GLU A 262 31.71 -45.07 7.92
N ASP A 263 31.86 -44.34 6.81
CA ASP A 263 33.05 -44.33 5.96
C ASP A 263 34.24 -43.53 6.55
N GLY A 264 34.05 -42.92 7.73
CA GLY A 264 35.05 -42.08 8.41
C GLY A 264 35.13 -40.65 7.89
N THR A 265 34.30 -40.26 6.92
CA THR A 265 34.21 -38.90 6.39
C THR A 265 33.40 -37.99 7.32
N VAL A 266 33.83 -36.73 7.41
CA VAL A 266 33.20 -35.74 8.28
C VAL A 266 32.31 -34.81 7.45
N ARG A 267 30.98 -34.87 7.66
CA ARG A 267 30.01 -34.03 6.96
C ARG A 267 29.14 -33.24 7.90
N PHE A 268 28.73 -32.05 7.47
CA PHE A 268 27.62 -31.37 8.13
C PHE A 268 26.29 -32.03 7.77
N PRO A 269 25.26 -31.93 8.63
CA PRO A 269 23.90 -32.39 8.32
C PRO A 269 23.30 -31.77 7.05
N SER A 270 23.90 -30.69 6.52
CA SER A 270 23.53 -30.07 5.24
C SER A 270 24.14 -30.74 4.01
N GLY A 271 24.96 -31.79 4.18
CA GLY A 271 25.69 -32.47 3.10
C GLY A 271 26.92 -31.71 2.59
N PHE A 272 27.36 -30.66 3.30
CA PHE A 272 28.59 -29.94 2.96
C PHE A 272 29.78 -30.61 3.62
N GLU A 273 30.80 -30.95 2.83
CA GLU A 273 32.10 -31.45 3.28
C GLU A 273 33.04 -30.25 3.48
N PRO A 274 33.35 -29.86 4.73
CA PRO A 274 34.37 -28.84 4.94
C PRO A 274 35.75 -29.38 4.50
N PRO A 275 36.60 -28.55 3.88
CA PRO A 275 37.93 -28.96 3.41
C PRO A 275 38.91 -29.30 4.55
N THR A 276 38.55 -29.01 5.81
CA THR A 276 39.33 -29.38 6.99
C THR A 276 38.34 -29.59 8.14
N PRO A 277 38.29 -30.78 8.77
CA PRO A 277 37.36 -31.07 9.86
C PRO A 277 37.68 -30.21 11.09
N ALA A 278 36.65 -29.79 11.82
CA ALA A 278 36.78 -28.92 12.99
C ALA A 278 37.69 -29.51 14.08
N THR A 279 37.81 -30.84 14.16
CA THR A 279 38.74 -31.53 15.07
C THR A 279 40.22 -31.20 14.82
N GLU A 280 40.61 -30.75 13.63
CA GLU A 280 41.99 -30.38 13.32
C GLU A 280 42.30 -28.89 13.54
N PHE A 281 41.29 -28.02 13.65
CA PHE A 281 41.48 -26.57 13.69
C PHE A 281 41.84 -26.00 15.06
N HIS A 282 41.56 -26.70 16.17
CA HIS A 282 41.92 -26.20 17.51
C HIS A 282 42.20 -27.34 18.52
N PRO A 283 43.41 -27.42 19.12
CA PRO A 283 43.78 -28.47 20.08
C PRO A 283 43.00 -28.39 21.41
N VAL A 284 42.25 -27.32 21.65
CA VAL A 284 41.42 -27.14 22.86
C VAL A 284 39.98 -27.67 22.66
N ALA A 285 39.52 -27.79 21.41
CA ALA A 285 38.19 -28.34 21.07
C ALA A 285 38.23 -29.85 20.76
N ALA A 286 39.42 -30.43 20.65
CA ALA A 286 39.62 -31.88 20.57
C ALA A 286 39.27 -32.49 21.93
N LEU A 287 38.00 -32.87 22.11
CA LEU A 287 37.63 -33.78 23.20
C LEU A 287 38.48 -35.05 23.05
N PRO A 288 39.15 -35.52 24.12
CA PRO A 288 39.97 -36.70 24.04
C PRO A 288 39.09 -37.87 23.57
N VAL A 289 39.56 -38.56 22.52
CA VAL A 289 39.02 -39.86 22.12
C VAL A 289 39.15 -40.77 23.34
N PHE A 290 38.03 -41.07 23.99
CA PHE A 290 37.99 -42.05 25.06
C PHE A 290 38.16 -43.41 24.42
N ASP A 291 39.26 -44.09 24.75
CA ASP A 291 39.49 -45.48 24.39
C ASP A 291 38.29 -46.32 24.86
N THR A 292 37.77 -47.09 23.92
CA THR A 292 36.77 -48.14 24.11
C THR A 292 37.31 -49.18 25.07
N ASP A 293 36.79 -49.18 26.29
CA ASP A 293 36.47 -50.35 27.13
C ASP A 293 36.46 -49.92 28.60
N ASP A 294 35.32 -49.37 29.05
CA ASP A 294 34.70 -49.63 30.37
C ASP A 294 33.86 -48.45 30.90
N ASN A 295 32.67 -48.81 31.34
CA ASN A 295 31.71 -48.04 32.16
C ASN A 295 30.85 -46.96 31.49
N VAL A 296 29.74 -47.48 30.97
CA VAL A 296 28.36 -46.96 31.09
C VAL A 296 28.19 -46.04 32.31
N VAL A 297 27.88 -44.76 32.09
CA VAL A 297 26.77 -43.98 32.70
C VAL A 297 26.87 -42.51 32.27
N LYS A 298 25.81 -42.03 31.60
CA LYS A 298 25.32 -40.64 31.45
C LYS A 298 26.10 -39.67 30.53
N SER A 299 25.81 -39.80 29.23
CA SER A 299 25.19 -38.66 28.53
C SER A 299 24.07 -39.19 27.63
N GLY A 300 22.84 -38.75 27.92
CA GLY A 300 21.63 -39.23 27.27
C GLY A 300 21.53 -38.72 25.83
N LYS A 301 22.17 -39.41 24.90
CA LYS A 301 21.85 -39.33 23.48
C LYS A 301 21.24 -40.67 23.10
N ILE A 302 19.91 -40.68 22.99
CA ILE A 302 19.13 -41.79 22.44
C ILE A 302 19.57 -41.95 20.99
N ILE A 303 20.03 -43.15 20.63
CA ILE A 303 20.37 -43.49 19.26
C ILE A 303 19.06 -43.56 18.47
N TRP A 304 19.02 -42.92 17.31
CA TRP A 304 17.80 -42.72 16.51
C TRP A 304 17.09 -44.03 16.11
N GLU A 305 17.80 -45.16 16.08
CA GLU A 305 17.26 -46.48 15.76
C GLU A 305 16.39 -47.07 16.88
N GLU A 306 16.63 -46.69 18.14
CA GLU A 306 15.85 -47.15 19.30
C GLU A 306 14.48 -46.45 19.41
N ALA A 307 14.30 -45.31 18.73
CA ALA A 307 13.03 -44.58 18.69
C ALA A 307 12.02 -45.15 17.68
N LEU A 308 12.42 -46.11 16.83
CA LEU A 308 11.59 -46.64 15.74
C LEU A 308 11.06 -48.05 15.99
N THR A 309 11.44 -48.72 17.09
CA THR A 309 10.89 -50.03 17.47
C THR A 309 9.67 -49.84 18.39
N PRO A 310 8.48 -50.39 18.03
CA PRO A 310 7.34 -50.38 18.93
C PRO A 310 7.59 -51.36 20.08
N PRO A 311 7.24 -51.01 21.33
CA PRO A 311 7.48 -51.88 22.47
C PRO A 311 6.60 -53.14 22.42
N GLU A 312 7.23 -54.31 22.53
CA GLU A 312 6.56 -55.57 22.86
C GLU A 312 5.93 -55.46 24.25
N THR A 313 4.69 -55.91 24.38
CA THR A 313 3.92 -55.90 25.62
C THR A 313 3.76 -57.34 26.10
N GLU A 314 4.52 -57.73 27.12
CA GLU A 314 4.26 -58.93 27.90
C GLU A 314 4.14 -58.61 29.40
N GLU A 315 3.03 -59.09 29.96
CA GLU A 315 2.78 -59.46 31.35
C GLU A 315 2.73 -58.37 32.45
N LEU A 316 1.50 -57.97 32.82
CA LEU A 316 0.83 -58.53 34.01
C LEU A 316 -0.60 -57.98 34.14
N ALA A 317 -1.54 -58.91 34.21
CA ALA A 317 -2.97 -58.70 34.31
C ALA A 317 -3.42 -58.39 35.74
N ALA A 318 -4.45 -57.55 35.89
CA ALA A 318 -5.50 -57.72 36.91
C ALA A 318 -6.76 -56.88 36.61
N CYS A 319 -7.83 -57.60 36.24
CA CYS A 319 -9.24 -57.35 36.57
C CYS A 319 -10.02 -56.17 35.97
N GLY A 320 -11.05 -56.50 35.17
CA GLY A 320 -12.32 -55.75 35.15
C GLY A 320 -12.87 -55.43 33.76
N ALA A 321 -13.81 -56.24 33.28
CA ALA A 321 -14.47 -56.15 31.98
C ALA A 321 -15.39 -54.93 31.81
N SER A 322 -15.44 -54.35 30.59
CA SER A 322 -16.67 -54.15 29.78
C SER A 322 -16.39 -53.40 28.46
N SER A 323 -16.50 -54.14 27.35
CA SER A 323 -17.12 -53.80 26.05
C SER A 323 -17.35 -52.33 25.63
N VAL A 324 -16.79 -51.91 24.47
CA VAL A 324 -17.48 -51.62 23.18
C VAL A 324 -16.51 -50.86 22.22
N HIS A 325 -16.55 -51.22 20.92
CA HIS A 325 -15.84 -50.67 19.73
C HIS A 325 -15.65 -49.13 19.73
N GLY A 326 -14.63 -48.48 19.15
CA GLY A 326 -13.68 -48.84 18.10
C GLY A 326 -13.75 -47.79 16.98
N MET A 327 -12.81 -46.82 16.92
CA MET A 327 -12.32 -46.16 15.69
C MET A 327 -10.98 -45.43 15.96
N SER A 328 -9.93 -45.97 15.33
CA SER A 328 -8.71 -45.28 14.88
C SER A 328 -9.08 -44.15 13.88
N GLY A 329 -8.39 -43.02 13.74
CA GLY A 329 -7.04 -42.67 14.16
C GLY A 329 -6.81 -41.14 14.08
N VAL A 330 -5.99 -40.64 15.01
CA VAL A 330 -5.51 -39.26 15.10
C VAL A 330 -3.98 -39.31 15.17
N ARG A 331 -3.32 -38.56 14.28
CA ARG A 331 -1.95 -38.04 14.44
C ARG A 331 -2.05 -36.53 14.21
N GLY A 332 -1.45 -35.62 14.95
CA GLY A 332 -0.52 -35.69 16.07
C GLY A 332 0.15 -34.32 16.13
N PHE A 333 -0.24 -33.48 17.10
CA PHE A 333 0.37 -32.18 17.38
C PHE A 333 1.32 -32.31 18.57
N HIS A 334 2.50 -31.69 18.48
CA HIS A 334 3.58 -31.78 19.46
C HIS A 334 3.23 -31.09 20.79
N THR A 335 3.47 -31.85 21.87
CA THR A 335 3.32 -31.52 23.27
C THR A 335 4.66 -31.08 23.88
N SER A 336 4.73 -29.87 24.43
CA SER A 336 5.80 -29.48 25.36
C SER A 336 5.39 -28.30 26.25
N ALA A 337 4.39 -28.49 27.14
CA ALA A 337 4.10 -27.51 28.20
C ALA A 337 3.19 -28.06 29.33
N VAL A 338 3.45 -29.25 29.91
CA VAL A 338 2.71 -29.74 31.10
C VAL A 338 3.61 -30.43 32.13
N ALA A 339 4.80 -29.89 32.38
CA ALA A 339 5.65 -30.39 33.46
C ALA A 339 6.26 -29.24 34.25
N ARG A 340 5.54 -28.82 35.30
CA ARG A 340 6.04 -28.31 36.61
C ARG A 340 4.90 -27.57 37.32
N ALA A 341 4.02 -28.33 37.96
CA ALA A 341 3.13 -27.84 39.00
C ALA A 341 3.12 -28.88 40.13
N ARG A 342 3.81 -28.55 41.24
CA ARG A 342 3.73 -29.09 42.62
C ARG A 342 4.99 -28.56 43.31
N GLU A 343 4.91 -27.68 44.31
CA GLU A 343 4.71 -28.00 45.73
C GLU A 343 4.42 -26.68 46.52
N VAL A 344 3.32 -26.58 47.31
CA VAL A 344 3.28 -26.46 48.81
C VAL A 344 3.11 -25.00 49.32
N PRO A 345 2.47 -24.66 50.47
CA PRO A 345 1.26 -25.17 51.16
C PRO A 345 0.22 -24.05 51.53
N LEU A 346 -0.95 -24.47 52.01
CA LEU A 346 -1.97 -23.65 52.69
C LEU A 346 -1.44 -22.98 53.97
N HIS A 347 -1.76 -21.69 54.16
CA HIS A 347 -1.93 -21.06 55.47
C HIS A 347 -3.07 -20.04 55.42
N GLY A 348 -4.05 -20.20 56.31
CA GLY A 348 -5.17 -19.28 56.48
C GLY A 348 -4.82 -18.12 57.41
N MET A 349 -5.60 -17.04 57.31
CA MET A 349 -5.94 -16.03 58.32
C MET A 349 -7.03 -15.15 57.67
N ALA A 350 -8.27 -15.25 58.13
CA ALA A 350 -8.86 -14.48 59.23
C ALA A 350 -9.66 -13.28 58.69
N SER A 351 -10.96 -13.39 58.93
CA SER A 351 -12.03 -12.45 58.65
C SER A 351 -11.89 -11.14 59.42
N HIS A 352 -12.11 -10.01 58.74
CA HIS A 352 -12.65 -8.81 59.39
C HIS A 352 -13.84 -8.27 58.60
N ALA A 353 -14.99 -8.30 59.26
CA ALA A 353 -16.25 -7.72 58.88
C ALA A 353 -16.44 -6.40 59.63
N VAL A 354 -16.84 -5.32 58.93
CA VAL A 354 -17.61 -4.17 59.46
C VAL A 354 -18.22 -3.40 58.26
N PRO A 355 -19.23 -2.53 58.41
CA PRO A 355 -20.68 -2.80 58.36
C PRO A 355 -21.38 -2.10 57.16
N PRO A 356 -22.69 -2.32 56.93
CA PRO A 356 -23.43 -1.67 55.86
C PRO A 356 -23.93 -0.27 56.30
N GLN A 357 -23.85 0.71 55.40
CA GLN A 357 -24.65 1.93 55.52
C GLN A 357 -25.73 1.96 54.43
N SER A 358 -26.96 2.08 54.92
CA SER A 358 -28.23 2.08 54.21
C SER A 358 -28.49 3.41 53.46
N PRO A 359 -29.44 3.42 52.50
CA PRO A 359 -29.57 4.47 51.50
C PRO A 359 -30.52 5.60 51.92
N ALA A 360 -30.21 6.82 51.50
CA ALA A 360 -31.14 7.94 51.53
C ALA A 360 -32.11 7.85 50.35
N GLN A 361 -33.39 7.91 50.70
CA GLN A 361 -34.57 7.80 49.86
C GLN A 361 -34.72 9.01 48.94
N ALA A 362 -34.97 8.78 47.65
CA ALA A 362 -35.56 9.76 46.76
C ALA A 362 -36.94 9.26 46.34
N SER A 363 -37.91 10.13 46.58
CA SER A 363 -39.35 9.95 46.44
C SER A 363 -39.77 9.59 45.02
N LYS A 364 -40.66 8.60 44.96
CA LYS A 364 -41.54 8.29 43.85
C LYS A 364 -42.50 9.46 43.63
N ASP A 365 -42.66 9.88 42.39
CA ASP A 365 -43.96 10.30 41.88
C ASP A 365 -44.19 9.68 40.50
N SER A 366 -45.17 8.78 40.50
CA SER A 366 -45.81 8.07 39.40
C SER A 366 -46.85 8.95 38.70
N VAL A 367 -47.17 8.64 37.42
CA VAL A 367 -48.51 8.73 36.73
C VAL A 367 -48.26 8.57 35.19
N PRO A 368 -49.19 7.99 34.38
CA PRO A 368 -49.18 6.57 34.06
C PRO A 368 -49.06 6.29 32.55
N ALA A 369 -48.82 5.02 32.23
CA ALA A 369 -48.85 4.48 30.88
C ALA A 369 -50.29 4.27 30.39
N GLU A 370 -50.59 4.70 29.16
CA GLU A 370 -51.68 4.14 28.36
C GLU A 370 -51.19 3.77 26.94
N SER A 371 -51.12 2.45 26.75
CA SER A 371 -51.40 1.64 25.56
C SER A 371 -51.70 2.33 24.22
N LYS A 372 -51.05 1.82 23.15
CA LYS A 372 -51.73 1.04 22.09
C LYS A 372 -50.70 0.33 21.20
N GLN A 373 -50.68 -0.99 21.31
CA GLN A 373 -50.12 -1.90 20.32
C GLN A 373 -51.07 -1.95 19.12
N GLN A 374 -50.57 -1.67 17.92
CA GLN A 374 -51.24 -2.06 16.67
C GLN A 374 -50.26 -2.86 15.81
N LEU A 375 -50.59 -4.14 15.72
CA LEU A 375 -50.04 -5.12 14.79
C LEU A 375 -50.34 -4.68 13.35
N PHE A 376 -49.30 -4.57 12.51
CA PHE A 376 -49.45 -4.61 11.06
C PHE A 376 -48.91 -5.94 10.54
N ALA A 377 -49.82 -6.74 10.01
CA ALA A 377 -49.56 -7.98 9.31
C ALA A 377 -48.99 -7.69 7.91
N LEU A 378 -47.90 -8.37 7.57
CA LEU A 378 -47.34 -8.46 6.22
C LEU A 378 -48.20 -9.41 5.37
N PRO A 379 -48.53 -9.08 4.11
CA PRO A 379 -48.90 -10.09 3.14
C PRO A 379 -47.66 -10.60 2.39
N GLU A 380 -47.38 -11.89 2.56
CA GLU A 380 -46.57 -12.70 1.64
C GLU A 380 -47.23 -12.72 0.26
N LYS A 381 -46.51 -12.33 -0.79
CA LYS A 381 -46.67 -12.92 -2.12
C LYS A 381 -45.31 -13.10 -2.79
N ILE A 382 -44.94 -14.37 -2.88
CA ILE A 382 -43.90 -14.92 -3.73
C ILE A 382 -44.48 -14.98 -5.15
N GLY A 383 -43.79 -14.36 -6.10
CA GLY A 383 -44.00 -14.54 -7.53
C GLY A 383 -42.63 -14.67 -8.18
N GLU A 384 -42.26 -15.90 -8.53
CA GLU A 384 -41.18 -16.21 -9.45
C GLU A 384 -41.64 -15.79 -10.85
N ASP A 385 -40.98 -14.80 -11.45
CA ASP A 385 -40.76 -14.70 -12.90
C ASP A 385 -39.69 -13.63 -13.14
N GLY A 386 -38.58 -14.07 -13.75
CA GLY A 386 -37.40 -13.27 -13.99
C GLY A 386 -37.48 -12.57 -15.34
N ASP A 387 -37.93 -11.32 -15.33
CA ASP A 387 -37.76 -10.38 -16.43
C ASP A 387 -36.91 -9.18 -15.98
N GLU A 388 -35.97 -8.79 -16.83
CA GLU A 388 -35.05 -7.67 -16.65
C GLU A 388 -35.84 -6.35 -16.48
N TYR A 389 -35.94 -5.87 -15.24
CA TYR A 389 -36.44 -4.53 -14.96
C TYR A 389 -35.42 -3.47 -15.42
N PHE A 390 -35.69 -2.89 -16.58
CA PHE A 390 -35.28 -1.54 -16.93
C PHE A 390 -35.98 -0.59 -15.95
N LEU A 391 -35.26 -0.09 -14.93
CA LEU A 391 -35.80 0.88 -13.98
C LEU A 391 -35.94 2.24 -14.68
N GLU A 392 -37.12 2.50 -15.24
CA GLU A 392 -37.60 3.87 -15.47
C GLU A 392 -37.72 4.55 -14.11
N ALA A 393 -37.02 5.67 -13.95
CA ALA A 393 -36.85 6.36 -12.67
C ALA A 393 -38.03 7.27 -12.28
N ASP A 394 -39.20 7.10 -12.89
CA ASP A 394 -40.31 8.05 -12.80
C ASP A 394 -41.61 7.36 -12.34
N GLU A 395 -41.65 6.82 -11.12
CA GLU A 395 -42.91 6.66 -10.37
C GLU A 395 -42.62 6.31 -8.90
N VAL A 396 -42.14 7.30 -8.13
CA VAL A 396 -42.11 7.19 -6.67
C VAL A 396 -43.47 7.68 -6.15
N VAL A 397 -44.25 6.72 -5.68
CA VAL A 397 -45.54 6.87 -4.99
C VAL A 397 -45.46 7.98 -3.93
N GLU A 398 -46.37 8.96 -4.05
CA GLU A 398 -46.58 10.08 -3.13
C GLU A 398 -47.09 9.60 -1.75
N ALA A 399 -46.22 8.99 -0.95
CA ALA A 399 -46.46 8.90 0.48
C ALA A 399 -46.06 10.25 1.10
N GLY A 400 -47.07 11.07 1.45
CA GLY A 400 -46.97 12.46 1.90
C GLY A 400 -46.19 12.74 3.19
N GLY A 401 -44.95 12.27 3.27
CA GLY A 401 -43.95 12.78 4.21
C GLY A 401 -43.36 14.09 3.70
N PRO A 402 -43.01 15.04 4.59
CA PRO A 402 -42.35 16.28 4.19
C PRO A 402 -40.99 15.96 3.56
N VAL A 403 -40.90 16.10 2.23
CA VAL A 403 -39.66 16.00 1.47
C VAL A 403 -38.75 17.13 1.96
N LEU A 404 -37.72 16.77 2.72
CA LEU A 404 -36.72 17.73 3.19
C LEU A 404 -36.05 18.41 1.97
N PRO A 405 -35.74 19.73 2.02
CA PRO A 405 -35.22 20.55 0.91
C PRO A 405 -33.78 20.19 0.47
N VAL A 406 -33.34 18.95 0.64
CA VAL A 406 -31.99 18.46 0.32
C VAL A 406 -31.76 18.40 -1.19
N ALA A 407 -32.80 18.09 -1.98
CA ALA A 407 -32.68 17.92 -3.43
C ALA A 407 -32.25 19.22 -4.16
N ASP A 408 -32.86 20.36 -3.80
CA ASP A 408 -32.53 21.65 -4.41
C ASP A 408 -31.09 22.06 -4.08
N SER A 409 -30.62 21.77 -2.86
CA SER A 409 -29.24 22.08 -2.44
C SER A 409 -28.18 21.31 -3.24
N VAL A 410 -28.46 20.06 -3.63
CA VAL A 410 -27.54 19.23 -4.41
C VAL A 410 -27.51 19.69 -5.87
N ARG A 411 -28.67 20.07 -6.42
CA ARG A 411 -28.77 20.60 -7.80
C ARG A 411 -28.02 21.92 -7.94
N ASP A 412 -28.21 22.83 -6.98
CA ASP A 412 -27.50 24.11 -6.95
C ASP A 412 -25.98 23.93 -6.81
N PHE A 413 -25.55 22.96 -6.01
CA PHE A 413 -24.13 22.62 -5.87
C PHE A 413 -23.54 22.11 -7.18
N ASN A 414 -24.22 21.19 -7.87
CA ASN A 414 -23.75 20.64 -9.13
C ASN A 414 -23.69 21.71 -10.24
N SER A 415 -24.65 22.64 -10.29
CA SER A 415 -24.62 23.76 -11.23
C SER A 415 -23.43 24.69 -10.97
N LYS A 416 -23.21 25.09 -9.71
CA LYS A 416 -22.06 25.92 -9.32
C LYS A 416 -20.73 25.22 -9.59
N LEU A 417 -20.66 23.91 -9.35
CA LEU A 417 -19.49 23.11 -9.67
C LEU A 417 -19.24 23.09 -11.18
N HIS A 418 -20.28 22.91 -12.00
CA HIS A 418 -20.14 22.94 -13.46
C HIS A 418 -19.60 24.28 -13.97
N GLU A 419 -20.17 25.41 -13.52
CA GLU A 419 -19.68 26.75 -13.85
C GLU A 419 -18.21 26.95 -13.42
N TYR A 420 -17.85 26.44 -12.22
CA TYR A 420 -16.49 26.48 -11.74
C TYR A 420 -15.54 25.67 -12.63
N ARG A 421 -15.97 24.50 -13.09
CA ARG A 421 -15.22 23.66 -14.03
C ARG A 421 -15.02 24.33 -15.38
N GLU A 422 -16.06 24.94 -15.95
CA GLU A 422 -15.95 25.67 -17.22
C GLU A 422 -14.89 26.78 -17.15
N ARG A 423 -14.86 27.53 -16.04
CA ARG A 423 -13.87 28.59 -15.83
C ARG A 423 -12.45 28.07 -15.84
N TYR A 424 -12.15 27.03 -15.06
CA TYR A 424 -10.78 26.53 -15.04
C TYR A 424 -10.42 25.75 -16.31
N VAL A 425 -11.36 25.02 -16.93
CA VAL A 425 -11.13 24.31 -18.20
C VAL A 425 -10.77 25.28 -19.33
N ALA A 426 -11.33 26.49 -19.34
CA ALA A 426 -10.89 27.54 -20.26
C ALA A 426 -9.40 27.89 -20.08
N THR A 427 -8.93 28.02 -18.84
CA THR A 427 -7.52 28.30 -18.54
C THR A 427 -6.58 27.14 -18.87
N LEU A 428 -7.08 25.90 -18.85
CA LEU A 428 -6.27 24.71 -19.17
C LEU A 428 -5.72 24.71 -20.60
N LYS A 429 -6.34 25.45 -21.53
CA LYS A 429 -5.84 25.60 -22.91
C LYS A 429 -4.56 26.42 -22.99
N GLU A 430 -4.42 27.42 -22.13
CA GLU A 430 -3.24 28.29 -22.07
C GLU A 430 -2.16 27.67 -21.16
N GLU A 431 -2.62 27.09 -20.06
CA GLU A 431 -1.83 26.76 -18.89
C GLU A 431 -2.24 25.40 -18.30
N PRO A 432 -1.46 24.33 -18.51
CA PRO A 432 -1.81 23.02 -17.97
C PRO A 432 -1.72 23.04 -16.44
N TYR A 433 -2.71 22.42 -15.80
CA TYR A 433 -2.73 22.20 -14.36
C TYR A 433 -1.80 21.07 -13.96
N TRP A 434 -1.90 19.91 -14.64
CA TRP A 434 -0.98 18.79 -14.46
C TRP A 434 0.22 18.95 -15.39
N ARG A 435 1.40 19.07 -14.81
CA ARG A 435 2.65 19.27 -15.55
C ARG A 435 3.61 18.11 -15.31
N PRO A 436 4.29 17.58 -16.35
CA PRO A 436 5.23 16.49 -16.18
C PRO A 436 6.50 17.03 -15.53
N MET A 437 6.85 16.48 -14.38
CA MET A 437 8.04 16.87 -13.64
C MET A 437 9.25 16.00 -14.01
N LEU A 438 9.05 14.69 -13.98
CA LEU A 438 10.09 13.71 -14.31
C LEU A 438 9.44 12.54 -15.02
N THR A 439 10.05 12.08 -16.11
CA THR A 439 9.61 10.92 -16.88
C THR A 439 10.78 9.97 -17.12
N ALA A 440 10.46 8.68 -17.23
CA ALA A 440 11.41 7.61 -17.47
C ALA A 440 10.79 6.63 -18.47
N THR A 441 11.25 6.62 -19.72
CA THR A 441 10.90 5.58 -20.68
C THR A 441 11.86 4.41 -20.51
N LEU A 442 11.28 3.24 -20.25
CA LEU A 442 11.98 1.98 -20.08
C LEU A 442 11.54 1.02 -21.18
N SER A 443 12.44 0.12 -21.59
CA SER A 443 12.25 -0.80 -22.72
C SER A 443 11.05 -1.74 -22.61
N THR A 444 10.49 -1.96 -21.41
CA THR A 444 9.30 -2.81 -21.22
C THR A 444 8.32 -2.20 -20.23
N ARG A 445 7.04 -2.58 -20.37
CA ARG A 445 5.96 -2.20 -19.45
C ARG A 445 6.21 -2.67 -18.03
N SER A 446 6.74 -3.88 -17.85
CA SER A 446 7.04 -4.44 -16.52
C SER A 446 8.08 -3.61 -15.77
N LEU A 447 9.12 -3.14 -16.48
CA LEU A 447 10.11 -2.23 -15.90
C LEU A 447 9.47 -0.90 -15.50
N ALA A 448 8.70 -0.28 -16.41
CA ALA A 448 8.00 0.98 -16.13
C ALA A 448 7.04 0.89 -14.94
N LEU A 449 6.25 -0.19 -14.84
CA LEU A 449 5.37 -0.45 -13.70
C LEU A 449 6.16 -0.66 -12.40
N THR A 450 7.28 -1.37 -12.47
CA THR A 450 8.13 -1.61 -11.30
C THR A 450 8.75 -0.30 -10.82
N TYR A 451 9.29 0.51 -11.73
CA TYR A 451 9.78 1.85 -11.45
C TYR A 451 8.70 2.72 -10.80
N ALA A 452 7.54 2.88 -11.45
CA ALA A 452 6.43 3.68 -10.93
C ALA A 452 6.00 3.22 -9.52
N ARG A 453 5.91 1.89 -9.29
CA ARG A 453 5.59 1.34 -7.98
C ARG A 453 6.64 1.67 -6.92
N MET A 454 7.93 1.51 -7.24
CA MET A 454 9.04 1.80 -6.32
C MET A 454 9.17 3.29 -5.99
N CYS A 455 8.64 4.16 -6.85
CA CYS A 455 8.66 5.61 -6.68
C CYS A 455 7.51 6.16 -5.81
N ARG A 456 6.50 5.35 -5.47
CA ARG A 456 5.36 5.79 -4.62
C ARG A 456 5.70 5.95 -3.15
N ALA A 457 6.82 5.38 -2.71
CA ALA A 457 7.26 5.39 -1.33
C ALA A 457 8.80 5.38 -1.25
N LEU A 458 9.33 5.68 -0.06
CA LEU A 458 10.74 5.51 0.25
C LEU A 458 11.14 4.03 0.27
N PRO A 459 12.45 3.71 0.31
CA PRO A 459 12.91 2.35 0.56
C PRO A 459 12.17 1.72 1.75
N ARG A 460 11.83 0.44 1.64
CA ARG A 460 11.00 -0.32 2.61
C ARG A 460 9.52 0.05 2.66
N GLY A 461 9.02 0.89 1.74
CA GLY A 461 7.60 1.20 1.61
C GLY A 461 7.08 2.27 2.58
N LEU A 462 7.98 2.99 3.27
CA LEU A 462 7.59 4.11 4.12
C LEU A 462 7.02 5.26 3.24
N PRO A 463 5.80 5.76 3.50
CA PRO A 463 5.25 6.86 2.73
C PRO A 463 6.02 8.15 3.01
N PHE A 464 6.15 9.01 2.00
CA PHE A 464 6.96 10.24 2.05
C PHE A 464 6.58 11.19 3.20
N TYR A 465 5.29 11.33 3.49
CA TYR A 465 4.85 12.22 4.58
C TYR A 465 5.27 11.69 5.96
N ALA A 466 5.45 10.37 6.12
CA ALA A 466 5.81 9.76 7.38
C ALA A 466 7.31 9.92 7.69
N SER A 467 8.16 10.14 6.68
CA SER A 467 9.58 10.42 6.88
C SER A 467 9.89 11.87 7.25
N ILE A 468 8.95 12.79 7.05
CA ILE A 468 9.10 14.18 7.48
C ILE A 468 8.85 14.24 8.98
N GLU A 469 9.62 15.02 9.73
CA GLU A 469 9.40 15.18 11.17
C GLU A 469 8.07 15.89 11.46
N GLU A 470 7.41 15.57 12.57
CA GLU A 470 6.13 16.18 12.95
C GLU A 470 6.13 17.73 12.99
N PRO A 471 7.15 18.43 13.56
CA PRO A 471 7.17 19.89 13.52
C PRO A 471 7.20 20.43 12.09
N ASP A 472 7.92 19.77 11.19
CA ASP A 472 8.02 20.15 9.78
C ASP A 472 6.73 19.85 8.99
N ARG A 473 6.00 18.79 9.35
CA ARG A 473 4.68 18.51 8.77
C ARG A 473 3.65 19.58 9.11
N LYS A 474 3.81 20.27 10.24
CA LYS A 474 2.93 21.36 10.67
C LYS A 474 3.30 22.69 10.00
N TYR A 475 4.54 22.82 9.51
CA TYR A 475 5.00 24.05 8.87
C TYR A 475 4.69 24.09 7.38
N ALA A 476 3.58 24.75 7.06
CA ALA A 476 3.01 24.69 5.72
C ALA A 476 3.92 25.11 4.56
N PRO A 477 4.72 26.18 4.69
CA PRO A 477 5.57 26.64 3.60
C PRO A 477 6.66 25.62 3.17
N THR A 478 7.22 24.83 4.10
CA THR A 478 8.32 23.91 3.76
C THR A 478 7.83 22.50 3.43
N TYR A 479 6.67 22.09 3.95
CA TYR A 479 6.14 20.74 3.77
C TYR A 479 6.08 20.33 2.29
N ASN A 480 5.54 21.19 1.43
CA ASN A 480 5.40 20.90 -0.01
C ASN A 480 6.76 20.76 -0.70
N SER A 481 7.68 21.68 -0.43
CA SER A 481 9.04 21.63 -0.99
C SER A 481 9.78 20.36 -0.56
N ARG A 482 9.66 19.95 0.71
CA ARG A 482 10.29 18.72 1.22
C ARG A 482 9.67 17.45 0.63
N MET A 483 8.34 17.37 0.60
CA MET A 483 7.62 16.24 -0.03
C MET A 483 8.03 16.08 -1.49
N HIS A 484 8.09 17.19 -2.20
CA HIS A 484 8.54 17.25 -3.58
C HIS A 484 9.99 16.77 -3.72
N SER A 485 10.95 17.32 -2.95
CA SER A 485 12.35 16.89 -2.99
C SER A 485 12.53 15.40 -2.67
N LEU A 486 11.76 14.85 -1.72
CA LEU A 486 11.80 13.43 -1.40
C LEU A 486 11.34 12.55 -2.58
N ARG A 487 10.28 12.97 -3.29
CA ARG A 487 9.77 12.24 -4.47
C ARG A 487 10.78 12.27 -5.62
N VAL A 488 11.30 13.45 -5.95
CA VAL A 488 12.29 13.64 -7.02
C VAL A 488 13.55 12.84 -6.74
N ARG A 489 14.10 12.97 -5.53
CA ARG A 489 15.28 12.20 -5.12
C ARG A 489 15.02 10.70 -5.20
N ARG A 490 13.83 10.25 -4.79
CA ARG A 490 13.47 8.83 -4.85
C ARG A 490 13.42 8.34 -6.29
N MET A 491 12.77 9.07 -7.19
CA MET A 491 12.70 8.69 -8.60
C MET A 491 14.08 8.67 -9.25
N ARG A 492 14.91 9.68 -8.99
CA ARG A 492 16.30 9.76 -9.44
C ARG A 492 17.13 8.56 -8.95
N GLN A 493 17.02 8.21 -7.67
CA GLN A 493 17.74 7.06 -7.14
C GLN A 493 17.29 5.76 -7.81
N VAL A 494 15.97 5.56 -7.95
CA VAL A 494 15.43 4.32 -8.53
C VAL A 494 15.80 4.20 -10.01
N ILE A 495 15.85 5.30 -10.78
CA ILE A 495 16.20 5.23 -12.21
C ILE A 495 17.67 4.83 -12.41
N VAL A 496 18.58 5.38 -11.60
CA VAL A 496 20.00 5.01 -11.59
C VAL A 496 20.18 3.55 -11.16
N ASP A 497 19.47 3.11 -10.12
CA ASP A 497 19.49 1.71 -9.67
C ASP A 497 18.99 0.73 -10.76
N ILE A 498 17.98 1.13 -11.55
CA ILE A 498 17.52 0.36 -12.71
C ILE A 498 18.60 0.33 -13.80
N GLY A 499 19.23 1.49 -14.10
CA GLY A 499 20.32 1.59 -15.05
C GLY A 499 21.48 0.66 -14.72
N ARG A 500 21.97 0.68 -13.48
CA ARG A 500 23.00 -0.24 -12.96
C ARG A 500 22.63 -1.71 -13.18
N ARG A 501 21.40 -2.09 -12.84
CA ARG A 501 20.92 -3.47 -13.03
C ARG A 501 20.77 -3.85 -14.52
N LEU A 502 20.38 -2.92 -15.39
CA LEU A 502 20.35 -3.18 -16.83
C LEU A 502 21.75 -3.30 -17.43
N HIS A 503 22.71 -2.53 -16.90
CA HIS A 503 24.13 -2.62 -17.26
C HIS A 503 24.73 -4.01 -16.94
N GLY A 504 24.24 -4.67 -15.88
CA GLY A 504 24.66 -6.01 -15.47
C GLY A 504 25.10 -6.09 -14.02
N ASP A 505 25.16 -4.95 -13.32
CA ASP A 505 25.53 -4.88 -11.92
C ASP A 505 24.60 -5.77 -11.10
N PHE A 506 25.17 -6.48 -10.12
CA PHE A 506 24.45 -7.42 -9.26
C PHE A 506 23.73 -8.56 -10.01
N GLY A 507 24.19 -8.92 -11.23
CA GLY A 507 23.56 -9.95 -12.06
C GLY A 507 22.29 -9.49 -12.79
N GLY A 508 21.94 -8.20 -12.67
CA GLY A 508 20.81 -7.56 -13.32
C GLY A 508 19.42 -7.92 -12.78
N PHE A 509 18.41 -7.95 -13.66
CA PHE A 509 17.04 -8.27 -13.29
C PHE A 509 16.72 -9.76 -13.56
N PRO A 510 16.60 -10.60 -12.53
CA PRO A 510 16.21 -11.99 -12.73
C PRO A 510 14.78 -12.08 -13.29
N GLY A 511 14.60 -12.90 -14.32
CA GLY A 511 13.33 -13.14 -14.99
C GLY A 511 12.88 -12.02 -15.94
N ILE A 512 13.70 -11.00 -16.20
CA ILE A 512 13.33 -9.96 -17.16
C ILE A 512 13.27 -10.53 -18.58
N ARG A 513 12.23 -10.14 -19.32
CA ARG A 513 11.98 -10.54 -20.70
C ARG A 513 11.84 -9.29 -21.56
N PHE A 514 12.45 -9.26 -22.73
CA PHE A 514 12.34 -8.16 -23.70
C PHE A 514 11.54 -8.55 -24.95
N SER A 515 11.23 -9.84 -25.10
CA SER A 515 10.32 -10.36 -26.11
C SER A 515 9.38 -11.41 -25.51
N PRO A 516 8.25 -11.72 -26.15
CA PRO A 516 7.39 -12.84 -25.74
C PRO A 516 8.09 -14.21 -25.82
N SER A 517 9.07 -14.36 -26.70
CA SER A 517 9.85 -15.59 -26.89
C SER A 517 10.96 -15.78 -25.86
N ASP A 518 11.40 -14.72 -25.19
CA ASP A 518 12.44 -14.80 -24.16
C ASP A 518 11.89 -15.60 -22.97
N ARG A 519 12.63 -16.61 -22.48
CA ARG A 519 12.22 -17.32 -21.24
C ARG A 519 12.39 -16.40 -20.04
N GLY A 520 13.40 -15.54 -20.11
CA GLY A 520 13.72 -14.49 -19.16
C GLY A 520 15.12 -14.67 -18.58
N ARG A 521 15.80 -13.55 -18.31
CA ARG A 521 17.19 -13.58 -17.85
C ARG A 521 17.36 -14.44 -16.59
N THR A 522 18.45 -15.17 -16.47
CA THR A 522 18.81 -16.08 -15.36
C THR A 522 17.99 -17.36 -15.23
N LEU A 523 16.88 -17.51 -15.96
CA LEU A 523 16.12 -18.75 -15.98
C LEU A 523 16.88 -19.76 -16.85
N GLU A 524 17.28 -20.89 -16.26
CA GLU A 524 18.05 -21.95 -16.94
C GLU A 524 19.38 -21.45 -17.54
N GLY A 525 19.98 -20.41 -16.96
CA GLY A 525 21.22 -19.80 -17.44
C GLY A 525 21.05 -18.81 -18.61
N GLU A 526 19.83 -18.62 -19.13
CA GLU A 526 19.58 -17.74 -20.28
C GLU A 526 20.00 -16.29 -20.00
N GLY A 527 20.78 -15.69 -20.90
CA GLY A 527 21.12 -14.26 -20.87
C GLY A 527 22.10 -13.85 -19.75
N LEU A 528 22.85 -14.78 -19.18
CA LEU A 528 23.97 -14.50 -18.28
C LEU A 528 25.30 -14.32 -19.01
N GLU A 529 25.48 -14.99 -20.15
CA GLU A 529 26.73 -15.02 -20.92
C GLU A 529 27.11 -13.65 -21.50
N ALA A 530 26.12 -12.91 -21.99
CA ALA A 530 26.29 -11.61 -22.61
C ALA A 530 25.54 -10.53 -21.82
N PRO A 531 26.09 -9.31 -21.73
CA PRO A 531 25.39 -8.21 -21.08
C PRO A 531 24.22 -7.76 -22.00
N ILE A 532 23.13 -7.23 -21.43
CA ILE A 532 21.88 -6.94 -22.18
C ILE A 532 22.17 -6.07 -23.42
N PRO A 533 21.60 -6.27 -24.61
CA PRO A 533 21.88 -5.38 -25.75
C PRO A 533 21.62 -3.89 -25.41
N LEU A 534 22.45 -2.97 -25.91
CA LEU A 534 22.38 -1.54 -25.55
C LEU A 534 20.99 -0.94 -25.79
N GLU A 535 20.36 -1.29 -26.91
CA GLU A 535 18.99 -0.89 -27.28
C GLU A 535 17.95 -1.23 -26.19
N LYS A 536 18.14 -2.36 -25.50
CA LYS A 536 17.25 -2.83 -24.42
C LYS A 536 17.61 -2.20 -23.07
N ARG A 537 18.81 -1.65 -22.92
CA ARG A 537 19.28 -0.92 -21.73
C ARG A 537 18.94 0.56 -21.76
N LEU A 538 18.66 1.13 -22.94
CA LEU A 538 18.44 2.56 -23.11
C LEU A 538 17.28 3.06 -22.25
N ILE A 539 17.55 4.07 -21.42
CA ILE A 539 16.59 4.76 -20.57
C ILE A 539 16.50 6.20 -21.04
N HIS A 540 15.31 6.61 -21.46
CA HIS A 540 15.02 8.01 -21.79
C HIS A 540 14.48 8.72 -20.57
N VAL A 541 15.16 9.77 -20.10
CA VAL A 541 14.78 10.54 -18.91
C VAL A 541 14.41 11.96 -19.31
N GLY A 542 13.14 12.31 -19.14
CA GLY A 542 12.67 13.67 -19.37
C GLY A 542 12.54 14.44 -18.05
N VAL A 543 13.10 15.65 -17.97
CA VAL A 543 13.00 16.54 -16.80
C VAL A 543 12.26 17.81 -17.19
N GLY A 544 11.24 18.20 -16.42
CA GLY A 544 10.47 19.43 -16.67
C GLY A 544 11.32 20.70 -16.60
N ASP A 545 11.48 21.39 -17.72
CA ASP A 545 12.22 22.67 -17.83
C ASP A 545 11.49 23.82 -17.14
N TRP A 546 10.17 23.70 -16.98
CA TRP A 546 9.35 24.64 -16.22
C TRP A 546 9.65 24.62 -14.72
N HIS A 547 10.30 23.58 -14.21
CA HIS A 547 10.61 23.44 -12.80
C HIS A 547 11.82 24.33 -12.43
N ARG A 548 11.74 25.01 -11.28
CA ARG A 548 12.77 25.98 -10.84
C ARG A 548 14.20 25.41 -10.85
N ASN A 549 14.34 24.14 -10.49
CA ASN A 549 15.62 23.44 -10.44
C ASN A 549 15.71 22.36 -11.55
N GLY A 550 14.94 22.48 -12.63
CA GLY A 550 14.90 21.48 -13.70
C GLY A 550 16.27 21.30 -14.36
N GLU A 551 16.97 22.40 -14.65
CA GLU A 551 18.31 22.38 -15.24
C GLU A 551 19.34 21.72 -14.32
N GLN A 552 19.42 22.18 -13.06
CA GLN A 552 20.29 21.57 -12.04
C GLN A 552 20.00 20.07 -11.84
N LEU A 553 18.73 19.67 -11.88
CA LEU A 553 18.36 18.26 -11.75
C LEU A 553 18.86 17.43 -12.95
N ARG A 554 18.84 17.97 -14.17
CA ARG A 554 19.43 17.30 -15.34
C ARG A 554 20.93 17.18 -15.22
N GLU A 555 21.62 18.23 -14.80
CA GLU A 555 23.08 18.23 -14.62
C GLU A 555 23.49 17.20 -13.57
N VAL A 556 22.88 17.24 -12.39
CA VAL A 556 23.15 16.27 -11.32
C VAL A 556 22.87 14.83 -11.78
N LEU A 557 21.81 14.61 -12.56
CA LEU A 557 21.53 13.27 -13.09
C LEU A 557 22.57 12.84 -14.14
N LYS A 558 23.04 13.75 -15.00
CA LYS A 558 24.11 13.47 -15.97
C LYS A 558 25.42 13.12 -15.26
N GLU A 559 25.83 13.94 -14.29
CA GLU A 559 27.01 13.68 -13.46
C GLU A 559 26.91 12.34 -12.74
N GLU A 560 25.78 12.03 -12.08
CA GLU A 560 25.56 10.74 -11.42
C GLU A 560 25.64 9.56 -12.40
N VAL A 561 25.16 9.72 -13.63
CA VAL A 561 25.21 8.66 -14.67
C VAL A 561 26.63 8.49 -15.22
N ASP A 562 27.35 9.58 -15.45
CA ASP A 562 28.71 9.60 -15.99
C ASP A 562 29.71 9.02 -14.97
N GLU A 563 29.59 9.38 -13.69
CA GLU A 563 30.39 8.82 -12.58
C GLU A 563 30.28 7.30 -12.47
N LEU A 564 29.16 6.73 -12.94
CA LEU A 564 28.89 5.30 -12.90
C LEU A 564 29.22 4.58 -14.21
N GLY A 565 29.70 5.30 -15.22
CA GLY A 565 29.97 4.72 -16.55
C GLY A 565 28.70 4.25 -17.25
N LEU A 566 27.55 4.87 -16.96
CA LEU A 566 26.24 4.51 -17.54
C LEU A 566 25.81 5.45 -18.67
N SER A 567 26.68 6.37 -19.11
CA SER A 567 26.40 7.38 -20.13
C SER A 567 25.73 6.81 -21.38
N ASP A 568 26.19 5.65 -21.85
CA ASP A 568 25.72 5.04 -23.09
C ASP A 568 24.27 4.52 -22.99
N GLY A 569 23.81 4.23 -21.77
CA GLY A 569 22.49 3.69 -21.48
C GLY A 569 21.44 4.75 -21.14
N PHE A 570 21.80 6.04 -21.11
CA PHE A 570 20.90 7.11 -20.68
C PHE A 570 20.79 8.20 -21.74
N ASN A 571 19.56 8.65 -21.99
CA ASN A 571 19.27 9.81 -22.80
C ASN A 571 18.46 10.81 -21.97
N ILE A 572 19.11 11.86 -21.48
CA ILE A 572 18.53 12.86 -20.57
C ILE A 572 18.20 14.14 -21.34
N PHE A 573 16.93 14.52 -21.37
CA PHE A 573 16.42 15.70 -22.08
C PHE A 573 15.45 16.52 -21.22
N GLY A 574 15.15 17.75 -21.67
CA GLY A 574 14.15 18.61 -21.03
C GLY A 574 12.74 18.38 -21.56
N LEU A 575 11.74 18.73 -20.75
CA LEU A 575 10.32 18.66 -21.06
C LEU A 575 9.66 20.02 -20.87
N ASP A 576 8.82 20.41 -21.81
CA ASP A 576 7.96 21.58 -21.63
C ASP A 576 6.81 21.29 -20.64
N LYS A 577 5.98 22.31 -20.38
CA LYS A 577 4.80 22.19 -19.50
C LYS A 577 3.73 21.22 -20.03
N TRP A 578 3.79 20.84 -21.32
CA TRP A 578 2.85 19.97 -22.02
C TRP A 578 3.41 18.55 -22.25
N GLY A 579 4.63 18.27 -21.79
CA GLY A 579 5.32 17.00 -21.98
C GLY A 579 5.89 16.77 -23.37
N LYS A 580 6.03 17.80 -24.19
CA LYS A 580 6.87 17.77 -25.39
C LYS A 580 8.33 17.90 -24.99
N ARG A 581 9.22 17.28 -25.77
CA ARG A 581 10.65 17.35 -25.54
C ARG A 581 11.18 18.71 -25.97
N SER A 582 12.06 19.32 -25.17
CA SER A 582 12.65 20.62 -25.49
C SER A 582 13.84 20.54 -26.44
N ASP A 583 14.35 19.35 -26.70
CA ASP A 583 15.38 19.09 -27.71
C ASP A 583 14.85 19.11 -29.16
N GLY A 584 13.54 19.29 -29.34
CA GLY A 584 12.89 19.27 -30.65
C GLY A 584 12.71 17.87 -31.25
N VAL A 585 13.13 16.82 -30.55
CA VAL A 585 12.92 15.44 -30.98
C VAL A 585 11.48 15.05 -30.66
N GLU A 586 10.71 14.65 -31.67
CA GLU A 586 9.37 14.14 -31.43
C GLU A 586 9.42 12.83 -30.64
N TRP A 587 8.40 12.58 -29.81
CA TRP A 587 8.25 11.27 -29.21
C TRP A 587 8.03 10.21 -30.27
N ALA A 588 8.56 9.00 -30.04
CA ALA A 588 8.25 7.86 -30.90
C ALA A 588 6.74 7.70 -30.97
N ARG A 589 6.17 7.73 -32.18
CA ARG A 589 4.73 7.58 -32.34
C ARG A 589 4.36 6.19 -31.86
N PRO A 590 3.43 6.06 -30.89
CA PRO A 590 2.97 4.75 -30.47
C PRO A 590 2.45 4.04 -31.71
N GLN A 591 2.78 2.75 -31.88
CA GLN A 591 2.11 1.96 -32.91
C GLN A 591 0.62 2.04 -32.62
N ALA A 592 -0.11 2.72 -33.51
CA ALA A 592 -1.50 3.05 -33.29
C ALA A 592 -2.21 1.76 -32.87
N PRO A 593 -2.90 1.74 -31.71
CA PRO A 593 -3.66 0.56 -31.36
C PRO A 593 -4.57 0.27 -32.54
N ILE A 594 -4.59 -0.98 -33.01
CA ILE A 594 -5.41 -1.42 -34.15
C ILE A 594 -6.77 -0.74 -34.01
N ALA A 595 -7.01 0.26 -34.85
CA ALA A 595 -8.07 1.23 -34.59
C ALA A 595 -9.38 0.46 -34.45
N SER A 596 -10.31 0.95 -33.62
CA SER A 596 -11.65 0.33 -33.56
C SER A 596 -12.31 0.26 -34.94
N LYS A 597 -11.94 1.16 -35.86
CA LYS A 597 -12.29 1.12 -37.29
C LYS A 597 -11.62 -0.03 -38.06
N ALA A 598 -10.39 -0.39 -37.74
CA ALA A 598 -9.75 -1.58 -38.28
C ALA A 598 -10.40 -2.86 -37.72
N LEU A 599 -10.82 -2.85 -36.45
CA LEU A 599 -11.67 -3.91 -35.90
C LEU A 599 -13.04 -3.97 -36.57
N SER A 600 -13.68 -2.84 -36.85
CA SER A 600 -14.95 -2.84 -37.57
C SER A 600 -14.79 -3.29 -39.02
N LYS A 601 -13.64 -3.04 -39.65
CA LYS A 601 -13.29 -3.63 -40.97
C LYS A 601 -13.00 -5.13 -40.89
N VAL A 602 -12.38 -5.60 -39.80
CA VAL A 602 -12.25 -7.05 -39.57
C VAL A 602 -13.62 -7.68 -39.30
N ILE A 603 -14.53 -6.92 -38.71
CA ILE A 603 -15.95 -7.23 -38.55
C ILE A 603 -16.74 -6.60 -39.72
N ASP A 604 -16.22 -6.63 -40.96
CA ASP A 604 -16.97 -6.27 -42.20
C ASP A 604 -18.02 -7.34 -42.54
N VAL A 605 -18.64 -7.92 -41.51
CA VAL A 605 -19.84 -8.72 -41.65
C VAL A 605 -20.98 -7.78 -41.29
N ASP A 606 -21.94 -7.64 -42.19
CA ASP A 606 -23.25 -7.04 -41.90
C ASP A 606 -23.94 -7.88 -40.80
N LEU A 607 -23.50 -7.73 -39.55
CA LEU A 607 -24.10 -8.38 -38.38
C LEU A 607 -25.58 -8.00 -38.30
N ALA A 608 -25.93 -6.81 -38.81
CA ALA A 608 -27.29 -6.32 -38.97
C ALA A 608 -28.19 -7.24 -39.83
N LYS A 609 -27.66 -7.96 -40.83
CA LYS A 609 -28.45 -8.80 -41.75
C LYS A 609 -28.60 -10.26 -41.29
N LEU A 610 -27.82 -10.68 -40.29
CA LEU A 610 -27.84 -12.06 -39.79
C LEU A 610 -28.91 -12.23 -38.71
N SER A 611 -29.53 -13.43 -38.67
CA SER A 611 -30.43 -13.79 -37.58
C SER A 611 -29.70 -13.74 -36.23
N PRO A 612 -30.38 -13.53 -35.09
CA PRO A 612 -29.72 -13.47 -33.78
C PRO A 612 -28.84 -14.69 -33.46
N ARG A 613 -29.26 -15.88 -33.91
CA ARG A 613 -28.51 -17.14 -33.72
C ARG A 613 -27.23 -17.18 -34.55
N GLU A 614 -27.30 -16.78 -35.82
CA GLU A 614 -26.13 -16.71 -36.71
C GLU A 614 -25.17 -15.60 -36.29
N ARG A 615 -25.70 -14.47 -35.81
CA ARG A 615 -24.90 -13.38 -35.25
C ARG A 615 -24.08 -13.87 -34.06
N LYS A 616 -24.68 -14.64 -33.15
CA LYS A 616 -23.99 -15.22 -31.98
C LYS A 616 -22.91 -16.22 -32.41
N LEU A 617 -23.20 -17.11 -33.35
CA LEU A 617 -22.23 -18.09 -33.88
C LEU A 617 -21.05 -17.39 -34.56
N LYS A 618 -21.30 -16.38 -35.42
CA LYS A 618 -20.21 -15.60 -36.04
C LYS A 618 -19.41 -14.78 -35.03
N LEU A 619 -20.06 -14.18 -34.04
CA LEU A 619 -19.34 -13.49 -32.96
C LEU A 619 -18.44 -14.46 -32.19
N GLN A 620 -18.91 -15.68 -31.95
CA GLN A 620 -18.11 -16.73 -31.31
C GLN A 620 -16.94 -17.15 -32.19
N GLU A 621 -17.15 -17.41 -33.48
CA GLU A 621 -16.09 -17.75 -34.44
C GLU A 621 -15.05 -16.63 -34.57
N ILE A 622 -15.49 -15.36 -34.64
CA ILE A 622 -14.62 -14.19 -34.62
C ILE A 622 -13.88 -14.11 -33.29
N THR A 623 -14.53 -14.39 -32.17
CA THR A 623 -13.87 -14.39 -30.85
C THR A 623 -12.87 -15.55 -30.72
N GLU A 624 -13.09 -16.68 -31.35
CA GLU A 624 -12.13 -17.79 -31.34
C GLU A 624 -10.93 -17.50 -32.26
N ARG A 625 -11.18 -16.95 -33.45
CA ARG A 625 -10.14 -16.62 -34.44
C ARG A 625 -9.33 -15.38 -34.07
N GLU A 626 -10.01 -14.33 -33.62
CA GLU A 626 -9.48 -12.99 -33.39
C GLU A 626 -9.52 -12.59 -31.91
N GLY A 627 -9.98 -13.45 -31.00
CA GLY A 627 -10.19 -13.12 -29.58
C GLY A 627 -8.98 -12.50 -28.91
N ARG A 628 -7.76 -12.92 -29.27
CA ARG A 628 -6.54 -12.28 -28.77
C ARG A 628 -6.39 -10.84 -29.25
N LYS A 629 -6.69 -10.54 -30.52
CA LYS A 629 -6.66 -9.18 -31.08
C LYS A 629 -7.79 -8.31 -30.51
N ILE A 630 -8.98 -8.89 -30.34
CA ILE A 630 -10.15 -8.21 -29.75
C ILE A 630 -9.90 -7.91 -28.28
N ALA A 631 -9.47 -8.89 -27.48
CA ALA A 631 -9.10 -8.70 -26.09
C ALA A 631 -7.96 -7.69 -25.95
N TYR A 632 -6.97 -7.75 -26.84
CA TYR A 632 -5.91 -6.76 -26.93
C TYR A 632 -6.47 -5.35 -27.17
N ALA A 633 -7.29 -5.15 -28.20
CA ALA A 633 -7.89 -3.86 -28.50
C ALA A 633 -8.87 -3.35 -27.43
N LEU A 634 -9.64 -4.24 -26.80
CA LEU A 634 -10.50 -3.92 -25.65
C LEU A 634 -9.66 -3.51 -24.44
N SER A 635 -8.54 -4.19 -24.20
CA SER A 635 -7.59 -3.81 -23.15
C SER A 635 -6.98 -2.43 -23.41
N GLN A 636 -6.79 -2.04 -24.68
CA GLN A 636 -6.40 -0.67 -25.06
C GLN A 636 -7.55 0.32 -24.87
N LYS A 637 -8.80 -0.02 -25.26
CA LYS A 637 -10.00 0.83 -25.04
C LYS A 637 -10.26 1.12 -23.57
N SER A 638 -10.09 0.15 -22.68
CA SER A 638 -10.25 0.34 -21.23
C SER A 638 -9.29 1.41 -20.66
N ARG A 639 -8.18 1.70 -21.36
CA ARG A 639 -7.23 2.75 -20.98
C ARG A 639 -7.67 4.16 -21.40
N LYS A 640 -8.78 4.31 -22.16
CA LYS A 640 -9.41 5.59 -22.56
C LYS A 640 -8.38 6.69 -22.92
N VAL A 641 -7.34 6.38 -23.69
CA VAL A 641 -6.53 7.40 -24.35
C VAL A 641 -7.00 7.39 -25.80
N SER A 642 -7.92 8.29 -26.13
CA SER A 642 -8.28 8.53 -27.54
C SER A 642 -7.20 9.43 -28.12
N TYR A 643 -6.41 8.91 -29.04
CA TYR A 643 -5.58 9.78 -29.87
C TYR A 643 -6.53 10.65 -30.71
N PRO A 644 -6.29 11.97 -30.82
CA PRO A 644 -6.94 12.73 -31.86
C PRO A 644 -6.62 12.01 -33.17
N ALA A 645 -7.66 11.62 -33.91
CA ALA A 645 -7.47 11.07 -35.24
C ALA A 645 -6.75 12.16 -36.02
N GLY A 646 -5.48 11.95 -36.34
CA GLY A 646 -4.74 12.84 -37.21
C GLY A 646 -5.59 13.08 -38.45
N HIS A 647 -5.72 14.35 -38.83
CA HIS A 647 -6.24 14.77 -40.13
C HIS A 647 -5.32 14.21 -41.24
N GLU A 648 -5.32 12.90 -41.46
CA GLU A 648 -4.71 12.21 -42.60
C GLU A 648 -5.75 11.93 -43.68
N GLN A 649 -6.67 12.90 -43.86
CA GLN A 649 -7.41 13.09 -45.11
C GLN A 649 -7.19 14.55 -45.54
N ALA A 650 -5.93 14.92 -45.77
CA ALA A 650 -5.65 15.80 -46.88
C ALA A 650 -5.71 14.90 -48.13
N SER A 651 -6.58 15.28 -49.07
CA SER A 651 -6.78 14.60 -50.36
C SER A 651 -5.44 14.27 -51.00
N MET A 652 -5.22 12.98 -51.29
CA MET A 652 -4.13 12.51 -52.13
C MET A 652 -4.45 12.71 -53.63
N ASP A 653 -5.31 13.69 -53.94
CA ASP A 653 -5.86 13.98 -55.27
C ASP A 653 -5.64 15.43 -55.75
N ASP A 654 -4.94 16.30 -54.99
CA ASP A 654 -4.69 17.71 -55.39
C ASP A 654 -3.19 18.06 -55.58
N PHE A 655 -2.36 17.13 -56.05
CA PHE A 655 -0.95 17.40 -56.41
C PHE A 655 -0.67 17.08 -57.88
N ASP A 656 -1.42 17.71 -58.77
CA ASP A 656 -1.01 17.97 -60.15
C ASP A 656 -1.15 19.47 -60.41
N GLU A 657 -0.16 20.29 -60.04
CA GLU A 657 0.07 21.57 -60.72
C GLU A 657 1.48 22.15 -60.48
N VAL A 658 2.16 22.37 -61.62
CA VAL A 658 3.24 23.33 -61.92
C VAL A 658 4.62 23.12 -61.28
N ILE A 659 5.44 22.31 -61.97
CA ILE A 659 6.90 22.42 -61.93
C ILE A 659 7.31 23.70 -62.68
N VAL A 660 7.71 24.75 -61.94
CA VAL A 660 8.49 25.87 -62.49
C VAL A 660 9.98 25.57 -62.29
N PRO A 661 10.83 25.57 -63.34
CA PRO A 661 12.25 25.35 -63.17
C PRO A 661 12.94 26.58 -62.54
N PRO A 662 13.92 26.39 -61.63
CA PRO A 662 14.63 27.50 -61.01
C PRO A 662 15.60 28.16 -61.99
N SER A 663 15.42 29.46 -62.18
CA SER A 663 16.35 30.34 -62.91
C SER A 663 17.68 30.46 -62.17
N ALA A 664 18.75 30.10 -62.85
CA ALA A 664 20.12 30.31 -62.41
C ALA A 664 20.44 31.80 -62.23
N THR A 665 20.78 32.21 -61.01
CA THR A 665 21.42 33.50 -60.73
C THR A 665 22.90 33.25 -60.46
N LYS A 666 23.74 33.90 -61.26
CA LYS A 666 25.21 33.94 -61.15
C LYS A 666 25.62 34.72 -59.90
N PRO A 667 26.75 34.39 -59.24
CA PRO A 667 27.41 35.31 -58.34
C PRO A 667 28.28 36.29 -59.13
N GLU A 668 28.00 37.59 -58.98
CA GLU A 668 28.89 38.66 -59.38
C GLU A 668 30.05 38.77 -58.39
N SER A 669 31.25 38.74 -58.96
CA SER A 669 32.48 39.26 -58.38
C SER A 669 32.43 40.80 -58.31
N SER A 670 32.74 41.40 -57.17
CA SER A 670 33.66 42.55 -57.14
C SER A 670 34.06 42.92 -55.71
N GLN A 671 35.29 43.42 -55.62
CA GLN A 671 36.03 43.88 -54.46
C GLN A 671 35.52 45.23 -53.95
N ALA A 672 35.67 45.45 -52.64
CA ALA A 672 36.21 46.68 -52.05
C ALA A 672 36.71 46.36 -50.63
#